data_AF-A0AAQ2HGM3-F1
#
_entry.id   AF-A0AAQ2HGM3-F1
#
_cell.length_a   1.000
_cell.length_b   1.000
_cell.length_c   1.000
_cell.angle_alpha   90.00
_cell.angle_beta   90.00
_cell.angle_gamma   90.00
#
_symmetry.space_group_name_H-M   'P 1'
#
loop_
_entity.id
_entity.type
_entity.pdbx_description
1 polymer ?
#
loop_
_entity_poly.entity_id
_entity_poly.type
_entity_poly.pdbx_seq_one_letter_code
_entity_poly.pdbx_strand_id
1 'polypeptide(L)'
;MSMRSVVKGGALVVAATTFLTGCTAQAATDAPDGLTWAERWSETWNGFFDSWLAPLASPGWAMLMLAALALVLARLLAFIPIMWRGRTSQTTVNRFKGWGLALILTGAVAVVSWAGGAGARWLLAAAGTLAVVAGTAAFSRGLATDRRISVQVRDDTGKPVESRTRNVMVLLTGLGGSKPEGLHFAIGSDVEVLSDASLSGVLPGKVLAVLQAVSTFVFGTAPWRLWVDATSQDNLAVSLTRHGRQVDATAINRDELRLTEVDGGGDVDLDKFVAAFALTALTEGYTDLEGLAGASSWRALGLHYVASTDFYDDDRAASALRLLSSAVNLDPNSHAARLLLQFRQHRSATEFEELRRYADWLSNEADHLEAKHQPAHRSPWWSRTPAFPVPTETDPVAADFAMHYRRVLLNYVITVENLASIPDQGSDPSTTPQVSHARERALQLVRLIDGSRGAEGSRGPELTLLEQNMRLVAATGYVALGGSQDLAEINGRIKEAGMSASPWVRYDLACMLYAQSREQTNEKWKEELRNLALEHLEYAMIAERPRNFVWKDPMLVELHPDPRFQKLARIPRTDFWDLDPLAPYREKFADLGISSPLHLSTFVGTRAELSDHLGASRLHTALLLDISELANRTETLSLLPWAGPLHSTYKVELVSALLKEGIVSAAELGKLGEQERDLLIAKVFRSLDQGFPYETFDFLIVAAWVDSLVP
;
A
#
# COMPACT_ATOMS: atom_id res chain seq x y z
N MET A 1 -11.37 14.85 -28.79
CA MET A 1 -12.55 15.29 -29.56
C MET A 1 -13.25 14.08 -30.15
N SER A 2 -14.38 13.64 -29.56
CA SER A 2 -15.40 12.80 -30.23
C SER A 2 -16.64 12.80 -29.32
N MET A 3 -17.68 13.48 -29.78
CA MET A 3 -19.02 13.58 -29.17
C MET A 3 -19.84 12.36 -29.61
N ARG A 4 -20.17 11.45 -28.70
CA ARG A 4 -21.27 10.47 -28.86
C ARG A 4 -21.62 9.80 -27.52
N SER A 5 -22.34 10.50 -26.64
CA SER A 5 -23.13 9.88 -25.54
C SER A 5 -24.11 10.87 -24.90
N VAL A 6 -25.01 11.48 -25.68
CA VAL A 6 -26.15 12.25 -25.12
C VAL A 6 -27.43 11.81 -25.81
N VAL A 7 -27.93 10.60 -25.50
CA VAL A 7 -29.31 10.20 -25.84
C VAL A 7 -29.87 9.26 -24.77
N LYS A 8 -29.96 9.71 -23.50
CA LYS A 8 -30.87 9.14 -22.50
C LYS A 8 -31.29 10.23 -21.51
N GLY A 9 -32.35 10.96 -21.86
CA GLY A 9 -32.89 12.08 -21.07
C GLY A 9 -33.86 13.00 -21.82
N GLY A 10 -34.15 12.73 -23.09
CA GLY A 10 -34.87 13.65 -23.97
C GLY A 10 -36.34 13.90 -23.62
N ALA A 11 -37.07 12.93 -23.05
CA ALA A 11 -38.52 13.11 -22.86
C ALA A 11 -38.87 14.13 -21.75
N LEU A 12 -38.11 14.14 -20.64
CA LEU A 12 -38.38 15.07 -19.53
C LEU A 12 -37.81 16.47 -19.79
N VAL A 13 -36.65 16.53 -20.46
CA VAL A 13 -36.03 17.80 -20.85
C VAL A 13 -36.80 18.47 -21.99
N VAL A 14 -37.32 17.73 -22.97
CA VAL A 14 -38.17 18.31 -24.02
C VAL A 14 -39.49 18.83 -23.41
N ALA A 15 -40.11 18.12 -22.47
CA ALA A 15 -41.31 18.66 -21.79
C ALA A 15 -41.00 19.97 -21.02
N ALA A 16 -39.88 20.03 -20.28
CA ALA A 16 -39.48 21.24 -19.55
C ALA A 16 -39.03 22.39 -20.47
N THR A 17 -38.36 22.08 -21.60
CA THR A 17 -37.84 23.10 -22.54
C THR A 17 -38.97 23.68 -23.39
N THR A 18 -39.94 22.87 -23.83
CA THR A 18 -41.15 23.34 -24.53
C THR A 18 -42.05 24.16 -23.60
N PHE A 19 -42.06 23.87 -22.30
CA PHE A 19 -42.79 24.67 -21.30
C PHE A 19 -42.14 26.04 -21.07
N LEU A 20 -40.80 26.10 -20.99
CA LEU A 20 -40.05 27.35 -20.81
C LEU A 20 -40.01 28.23 -22.08
N THR A 21 -40.01 27.64 -23.28
CA THR A 21 -40.07 28.39 -24.54
C THR A 21 -41.50 28.80 -24.94
N GLY A 22 -42.53 28.03 -24.56
CA GLY A 22 -43.93 28.41 -24.78
C GLY A 22 -44.41 29.55 -23.89
N CYS A 23 -43.93 29.65 -22.64
CA CYS A 23 -44.36 30.69 -21.71
C CYS A 23 -43.69 32.07 -21.93
N THR A 24 -42.56 32.15 -22.65
CA THR A 24 -41.83 33.42 -22.82
C THR A 24 -42.22 34.19 -24.08
N ALA A 25 -42.80 33.56 -25.10
CA ALA A 25 -43.10 34.22 -26.38
C ALA A 25 -44.49 34.85 -26.47
N GLN A 26 -45.48 34.40 -25.69
CA GLN A 26 -46.88 34.87 -25.80
C GLN A 26 -47.32 35.85 -24.68
N ALA A 27 -46.52 36.03 -23.63
CA ALA A 27 -46.90 36.80 -22.43
C ALA A 27 -46.37 38.25 -22.40
N ALA A 28 -45.67 38.71 -23.45
CA ALA A 28 -44.97 39.99 -23.43
C ALA A 28 -45.73 41.16 -24.09
N THR A 29 -46.87 40.95 -24.75
CA THR A 29 -47.51 42.02 -25.53
C THR A 29 -48.85 42.56 -25.01
N ASP A 30 -49.52 41.92 -24.03
CA ASP A 30 -50.80 42.42 -23.50
C ASP A 30 -50.99 42.07 -22.00
N ALA A 31 -50.07 42.49 -21.13
CA ALA A 31 -50.25 42.32 -19.67
C ALA A 31 -50.81 43.61 -19.05
N PRO A 32 -51.95 43.57 -18.33
CA PRO A 32 -52.46 44.73 -17.59
C PRO A 32 -51.47 45.14 -16.49
N ASP A 33 -51.17 46.44 -16.43
CA ASP A 33 -50.26 47.04 -15.46
C ASP A 33 -50.76 46.83 -14.02
N GLY A 34 -50.07 46.00 -13.23
CA GLY A 34 -50.34 45.91 -11.78
C GLY A 34 -49.73 44.73 -11.02
N LEU A 35 -49.53 43.57 -11.63
CA LEU A 35 -49.08 42.36 -10.91
C LEU A 35 -47.55 42.25 -10.87
N THR A 36 -47.01 42.09 -9.65
CA THR A 36 -45.60 41.83 -9.37
C THR A 36 -45.15 40.47 -9.90
N TRP A 37 -43.84 40.27 -10.11
CA TRP A 37 -43.30 38.99 -10.58
C TRP A 37 -43.67 37.81 -9.67
N ALA A 38 -43.73 38.05 -8.35
CA ALA A 38 -44.13 37.04 -7.38
C ALA A 38 -45.60 36.63 -7.54
N GLU A 39 -46.50 37.58 -7.83
CA GLU A 39 -47.93 37.29 -8.05
C GLU A 39 -48.14 36.53 -9.37
N ARG A 40 -47.43 36.90 -10.45
CA ARG A 40 -47.48 36.16 -11.72
C ARG A 40 -46.93 34.74 -11.57
N TRP A 41 -45.84 34.58 -10.82
CA TRP A 41 -45.30 33.26 -10.52
C TRP A 41 -46.29 32.45 -9.69
N SER A 42 -46.93 33.06 -8.68
CA SER A 42 -47.96 32.40 -7.87
C SER A 42 -49.18 32.01 -8.69
N GLU A 43 -49.69 32.85 -9.57
CA GLU A 43 -50.82 32.53 -10.45
C GLU A 43 -50.46 31.43 -11.45
N THR A 44 -49.26 31.47 -12.02
CA THR A 44 -48.77 30.42 -12.94
C THR A 44 -48.57 29.10 -12.20
N TRP A 45 -48.02 29.14 -10.98
CA TRP A 45 -47.85 27.98 -10.12
C TRP A 45 -49.17 27.40 -9.65
N ASN A 46 -50.13 28.24 -9.24
CA ASN A 46 -51.46 27.81 -8.82
C ASN A 46 -52.24 27.24 -10.01
N GLY A 47 -52.19 27.87 -11.19
CA GLY A 47 -52.80 27.33 -12.40
C GLY A 47 -52.19 25.99 -12.83
N PHE A 48 -50.87 25.83 -12.72
CA PHE A 48 -50.19 24.54 -12.91
C PHE A 48 -50.63 23.52 -11.84
N PHE A 49 -50.65 23.93 -10.57
CA PHE A 49 -51.04 23.07 -9.48
C PHE A 49 -52.48 22.59 -9.65
N ASP A 50 -53.43 23.48 -9.85
CA ASP A 50 -54.86 23.16 -9.98
C ASP A 50 -55.18 22.37 -11.25
N SER A 51 -54.48 22.63 -12.36
CA SER A 51 -54.75 21.95 -13.63
C SER A 51 -54.04 20.60 -13.75
N TRP A 52 -52.86 20.45 -13.14
CA TRP A 52 -52.01 19.27 -13.32
C TRP A 52 -51.78 18.49 -12.03
N LEU A 53 -51.50 19.13 -10.89
CA LEU A 53 -51.19 18.45 -9.63
C LEU A 53 -52.43 18.09 -8.81
N ALA A 54 -53.43 18.97 -8.72
CA ALA A 54 -54.63 18.78 -7.91
C ALA A 54 -55.50 17.60 -8.41
N PRO A 55 -55.70 17.38 -9.73
CA PRO A 55 -56.39 16.19 -10.22
C PRO A 55 -55.57 14.92 -9.97
N LEU A 56 -54.25 15.05 -9.93
CA LEU A 56 -53.33 13.98 -9.56
C LEU A 56 -53.20 13.80 -8.05
N ALA A 57 -53.75 14.65 -7.19
CA ALA A 57 -53.56 14.54 -5.75
C ALA A 57 -54.16 13.22 -5.24
N SER A 58 -55.40 12.90 -5.60
CA SER A 58 -56.06 11.64 -5.20
C SER A 58 -55.34 10.37 -5.72
N PRO A 59 -55.12 10.19 -7.04
CA PRO A 59 -54.45 9.00 -7.55
C PRO A 59 -52.95 9.01 -7.26
N GLY A 60 -52.31 10.18 -7.22
CA GLY A 60 -50.90 10.35 -6.88
C GLY A 60 -50.61 9.90 -5.45
N TRP A 61 -51.47 10.22 -4.49
CA TRP A 61 -51.36 9.67 -3.13
C TRP A 61 -51.48 8.15 -3.12
N ALA A 62 -52.43 7.58 -3.86
CA ALA A 62 -52.55 6.12 -3.97
C ALA A 62 -51.32 5.46 -4.61
N MET A 63 -50.74 6.08 -5.65
CA MET A 63 -49.51 5.61 -6.31
C MET A 63 -48.31 5.66 -5.35
N LEU A 64 -48.15 6.78 -4.63
CA LEU A 64 -47.08 6.93 -3.64
C LEU A 64 -47.23 5.95 -2.48
N MET A 65 -48.45 5.74 -1.98
CA MET A 65 -48.72 4.78 -0.91
C MET A 65 -48.44 3.34 -1.35
N LEU A 66 -48.83 2.97 -2.57
CA LEU A 66 -48.52 1.64 -3.13
C LEU A 66 -47.02 1.44 -3.33
N ALA A 67 -46.33 2.44 -3.88
CA ALA A 67 -44.87 2.40 -4.03
C ALA A 67 -44.15 2.33 -2.68
N ALA A 68 -44.60 3.12 -1.70
CA ALA A 68 -44.06 3.09 -0.33
C ALA A 68 -44.26 1.73 0.32
N LEU A 69 -45.47 1.14 0.22
CA LEU A 69 -45.76 -0.20 0.73
C LEU A 69 -44.87 -1.26 0.06
N ALA A 70 -44.68 -1.17 -1.26
CA ALA A 70 -43.79 -2.06 -2.01
C ALA A 70 -42.33 -1.91 -1.55
N LEU A 71 -41.85 -0.70 -1.29
CA LEU A 71 -40.50 -0.47 -0.78
C LEU A 71 -40.31 -0.99 0.65
N VAL A 72 -41.32 -0.84 1.52
CA VAL A 72 -41.34 -1.45 2.86
C VAL A 72 -41.31 -2.98 2.74
N LEU A 73 -42.10 -3.56 1.85
CA LEU A 73 -42.09 -5.00 1.61
C LEU A 73 -40.75 -5.48 1.06
N ALA A 74 -40.16 -4.76 0.10
CA ALA A 74 -38.83 -5.07 -0.44
C ALA A 74 -37.77 -5.06 0.69
N ARG A 75 -37.90 -4.11 1.62
CA ARG A 75 -37.04 -4.02 2.79
C ARG A 75 -37.20 -5.22 3.73
N LEU A 76 -38.44 -5.62 4.04
CA LEU A 76 -38.71 -6.81 4.86
C LEU A 76 -38.22 -8.09 4.19
N LEU A 77 -38.41 -8.22 2.88
CA LEU A 77 -37.90 -9.35 2.08
C LEU A 77 -36.37 -9.44 2.09
N ALA A 78 -35.66 -8.32 2.26
CA ALA A 78 -34.20 -8.31 2.26
C ALA A 78 -33.60 -9.02 3.51
N PHE A 79 -34.40 -9.20 4.56
CA PHE A 79 -34.03 -9.98 5.75
C PHE A 79 -34.12 -11.50 5.52
N ILE A 80 -34.74 -11.96 4.43
CA ILE A 80 -34.88 -13.39 4.17
C ILE A 80 -33.54 -13.95 3.62
N PRO A 81 -32.94 -14.98 4.27
CA PRO A 81 -31.62 -15.49 3.88
C PRO A 81 -31.49 -15.97 2.44
N ILE A 82 -32.60 -16.38 1.81
CA ILE A 82 -32.59 -16.80 0.40
C ILE A 82 -32.18 -15.66 -0.54
N MET A 83 -32.47 -14.41 -0.18
CA MET A 83 -32.12 -13.22 -0.96
C MET A 83 -30.63 -12.92 -0.92
N TRP A 84 -29.91 -13.44 0.08
CA TRP A 84 -28.47 -13.26 0.26
C TRP A 84 -27.66 -14.20 -0.63
N ARG A 85 -28.29 -15.24 -1.18
CA ARG A 85 -27.60 -16.24 -2.01
C ARG A 85 -27.31 -15.70 -3.40
N GLY A 86 -26.11 -16.02 -3.88
CA GLY A 86 -25.68 -15.81 -5.26
C GLY A 86 -24.67 -14.66 -5.40
N ARG A 87 -23.89 -14.74 -6.47
CA ARG A 87 -22.87 -13.75 -6.81
C ARG A 87 -23.55 -12.53 -7.41
N THR A 88 -23.34 -11.35 -6.84
CA THR A 88 -23.80 -10.10 -7.46
C THR A 88 -22.71 -9.06 -7.37
N SER A 89 -22.09 -8.76 -8.52
CA SER A 89 -21.18 -7.63 -8.64
C SER A 89 -21.88 -6.33 -8.26
N GLN A 90 -21.14 -5.33 -7.80
CA GLN A 90 -21.71 -4.03 -7.40
C GLN A 90 -22.53 -3.37 -8.53
N THR A 91 -22.13 -3.55 -9.79
CA THR A 91 -22.89 -3.08 -10.95
C THR A 91 -24.24 -3.78 -11.09
N THR A 92 -24.29 -5.08 -10.80
CA THR A 92 -25.52 -5.88 -10.77
C THR A 92 -26.42 -5.46 -9.61
N VAL A 93 -25.84 -5.19 -8.43
CA VAL A 93 -26.55 -4.65 -7.27
C VAL A 93 -27.21 -3.30 -7.61
N ASN A 94 -26.46 -2.38 -8.21
CA ASN A 94 -26.98 -1.08 -8.63
C ASN A 94 -28.06 -1.21 -9.71
N ARG A 95 -27.92 -2.17 -10.64
CA ARG A 95 -28.96 -2.48 -11.63
C ARG A 95 -30.22 -3.03 -10.97
N PHE A 96 -30.11 -3.96 -10.02
CA PHE A 96 -31.25 -4.49 -9.29
C PHE A 96 -31.99 -3.40 -8.51
N LYS A 97 -31.27 -2.49 -7.85
CA LYS A 97 -31.87 -1.32 -7.19
C LYS A 97 -32.53 -0.37 -8.19
N GLY A 98 -31.83 0.01 -9.26
CA GLY A 98 -32.34 0.95 -10.26
C GLY A 98 -33.56 0.42 -11.03
N TRP A 99 -33.45 -0.77 -11.61
CA TRP A 99 -34.56 -1.43 -12.32
C TRP A 99 -35.69 -1.82 -11.38
N GLY A 100 -35.37 -2.29 -10.18
CA GLY A 100 -36.37 -2.60 -9.17
C GLY A 100 -37.23 -1.39 -8.81
N LEU A 101 -36.59 -0.24 -8.57
CA LEU A 101 -37.29 1.01 -8.30
C LEU A 101 -38.13 1.49 -9.49
N ALA A 102 -37.56 1.42 -10.71
CA ALA A 102 -38.29 1.79 -11.93
C ALA A 102 -39.55 0.93 -12.13
N LEU A 103 -39.46 -0.39 -11.90
CA LEU A 103 -40.58 -1.32 -11.99
C LEU A 103 -41.64 -1.07 -10.91
N ILE A 104 -41.25 -0.76 -9.67
CA ILE A 104 -42.18 -0.38 -8.60
C ILE A 104 -42.96 0.87 -8.99
N LEU A 105 -42.28 1.93 -9.44
CA LEU A 105 -42.92 3.21 -9.77
C LEU A 105 -43.84 3.09 -10.99
N THR A 106 -43.36 2.49 -12.08
CA THR A 106 -44.15 2.29 -13.31
C THR A 106 -45.32 1.32 -13.10
N GLY A 107 -45.09 0.26 -12.33
CA GLY A 107 -46.14 -0.68 -11.92
C GLY A 107 -47.21 -0.02 -11.06
N ALA A 108 -46.84 0.83 -10.09
CA ALA A 108 -47.79 1.53 -9.24
C ALA A 108 -48.69 2.49 -10.05
N VAL A 109 -48.12 3.22 -11.01
CA VAL A 109 -48.89 4.06 -11.94
C VAL A 109 -49.86 3.22 -12.77
N ALA A 110 -49.42 2.06 -13.29
CA ALA A 110 -50.27 1.16 -14.07
C ALA A 110 -51.38 0.49 -13.24
N VAL A 111 -51.19 0.28 -11.93
CA VAL A 111 -52.25 -0.24 -11.06
C VAL A 111 -53.29 0.84 -10.77
N VAL A 112 -52.86 2.04 -10.37
CA VAL A 112 -53.78 3.10 -9.91
C VAL A 112 -54.56 3.73 -11.07
N SER A 113 -53.91 4.02 -12.20
CA SER A 113 -54.57 4.65 -13.35
C SER A 113 -55.68 3.81 -13.98
N TRP A 114 -55.76 2.51 -13.64
CA TRP A 114 -56.63 1.55 -14.33
C TRP A 114 -57.59 0.82 -13.38
N ALA A 115 -57.56 1.13 -12.08
CA ALA A 115 -58.43 0.53 -11.06
C ALA A 115 -59.93 0.87 -11.20
N GLY A 116 -60.33 1.76 -12.12
CA GLY A 116 -61.71 2.25 -12.27
C GLY A 116 -62.41 2.03 -13.62
N GLY A 117 -61.81 1.31 -14.58
CA GLY A 117 -62.35 1.19 -15.94
C GLY A 117 -62.92 -0.19 -16.29
N ALA A 118 -64.15 -0.26 -16.80
CA ALA A 118 -64.73 -1.49 -17.36
C ALA A 118 -63.99 -1.98 -18.63
N GLY A 119 -63.89 -3.31 -18.83
CA GLY A 119 -63.35 -3.96 -20.03
C GLY A 119 -61.97 -4.62 -19.87
N ALA A 120 -61.23 -4.78 -20.98
CA ALA A 120 -59.90 -5.43 -21.06
C ALA A 120 -58.78 -4.72 -20.25
N ARG A 121 -59.13 -3.71 -19.47
CA ARG A 121 -58.24 -2.89 -18.64
C ARG A 121 -57.66 -3.65 -17.44
N TRP A 122 -58.27 -4.76 -17.02
CA TRP A 122 -57.75 -5.62 -15.96
C TRP A 122 -56.38 -6.25 -16.32
N LEU A 123 -56.09 -6.45 -17.61
CA LEU A 123 -54.79 -6.96 -18.08
C LEU A 123 -53.65 -5.99 -17.75
N LEU A 124 -53.89 -4.68 -17.85
CA LEU A 124 -52.90 -3.66 -17.50
C LEU A 124 -52.69 -3.58 -15.98
N ALA A 125 -53.77 -3.71 -15.19
CA ALA A 125 -53.65 -3.78 -13.73
C ALA A 125 -52.89 -5.05 -13.27
N ALA A 126 -53.12 -6.18 -13.93
CA ALA A 126 -52.38 -7.42 -13.68
C ALA A 126 -50.89 -7.28 -14.05
N ALA A 127 -50.58 -6.70 -15.21
CA ALA A 127 -49.21 -6.42 -15.62
C ALA A 127 -48.51 -5.42 -14.68
N GLY A 128 -49.21 -4.38 -14.24
CA GLY A 128 -48.72 -3.42 -13.24
C GLY A 128 -48.43 -4.09 -11.90
N THR A 129 -49.30 -4.98 -11.44
CA THR A 129 -49.11 -5.75 -10.20
C THR A 129 -47.89 -6.67 -10.31
N LEU A 130 -47.74 -7.39 -11.42
CA LEU A 130 -46.55 -8.22 -11.68
C LEU A 130 -45.27 -7.38 -11.72
N ALA A 131 -45.31 -6.19 -12.32
CA ALA A 131 -44.18 -5.26 -12.33
C ALA A 131 -43.82 -4.79 -10.91
N VAL A 132 -44.80 -4.45 -10.06
CA VAL A 132 -44.55 -4.10 -8.65
C VAL A 132 -43.93 -5.27 -7.90
N VAL A 133 -44.43 -6.50 -8.07
CA VAL A 133 -43.89 -7.69 -7.40
C VAL A 133 -42.46 -7.99 -7.86
N ALA A 134 -42.22 -8.00 -9.17
CA ALA A 134 -40.88 -8.21 -9.74
C ALA A 134 -39.92 -7.10 -9.32
N GLY A 135 -40.37 -5.85 -9.33
CA GLY A 135 -39.61 -4.69 -8.88
C GLY A 135 -39.24 -4.77 -7.40
N THR A 136 -40.19 -5.18 -6.56
CA THR A 136 -40.01 -5.42 -5.12
C THR A 136 -38.95 -6.50 -4.87
N ALA A 137 -39.05 -7.64 -5.56
CA ALA A 137 -38.09 -8.73 -5.43
C ALA A 137 -36.68 -8.33 -5.92
N ALA A 138 -36.58 -7.65 -7.07
CA ALA A 138 -35.31 -7.15 -7.59
C ALA A 138 -34.68 -6.10 -6.65
N PHE A 139 -35.46 -5.12 -6.20
CA PHE A 139 -34.99 -4.10 -5.27
C PHE A 139 -34.54 -4.71 -3.93
N SER A 140 -35.33 -5.64 -3.40
CA SER A 140 -35.00 -6.41 -2.20
C SER A 140 -33.68 -7.17 -2.35
N ARG A 141 -33.48 -7.83 -3.50
CA ARG A 141 -32.21 -8.51 -3.80
C ARG A 141 -31.04 -7.54 -3.83
N GLY A 142 -31.22 -6.37 -4.46
CA GLY A 142 -30.22 -5.30 -4.45
C GLY A 142 -29.91 -4.76 -3.04
N LEU A 143 -30.89 -4.64 -2.16
CA LEU A 143 -30.66 -4.27 -0.75
C LEU A 143 -29.97 -5.40 0.05
N ALA A 144 -30.36 -6.64 -0.22
CA ALA A 144 -29.87 -7.83 0.46
C ALA A 144 -28.38 -8.11 0.20
N THR A 145 -27.91 -7.80 -1.01
CA THR A 145 -26.54 -8.05 -1.45
C THR A 145 -25.65 -6.80 -1.45
N ASP A 146 -26.16 -5.65 -0.99
CA ASP A 146 -25.37 -4.43 -0.83
C ASP A 146 -24.20 -4.64 0.14
N ARG A 147 -23.04 -4.03 -0.14
CA ARG A 147 -21.79 -4.23 0.63
C ARG A 147 -21.55 -3.15 1.68
N ARG A 148 -22.49 -2.23 1.85
CA ARG A 148 -22.33 -1.10 2.78
C ARG A 148 -22.19 -1.61 4.21
N ILE A 149 -21.22 -1.04 4.93
CA ILE A 149 -20.96 -1.33 6.34
C ILE A 149 -21.11 -0.05 7.16
N SER A 150 -21.83 -0.14 8.27
CA SER A 150 -21.90 0.91 9.29
C SER A 150 -21.06 0.47 10.48
N VAL A 151 -20.09 1.30 10.84
CA VAL A 151 -19.22 1.08 12.00
C VAL A 151 -19.73 1.93 13.14
N GLN A 152 -19.84 1.35 14.34
CA GLN A 152 -20.10 2.08 15.57
C GLN A 152 -19.15 1.58 16.67
N VAL A 153 -18.32 2.49 17.17
CA VAL A 153 -17.40 2.21 18.28
C VAL A 153 -17.94 2.87 19.53
N ARG A 154 -18.02 2.13 20.62
CA ARG A 154 -18.44 2.58 21.95
C ARG A 154 -17.27 2.49 22.93
N ASP A 155 -17.20 3.45 23.85
CA ASP A 155 -16.26 3.42 24.97
C ASP A 155 -16.71 2.45 26.07
N ASP A 156 -15.91 2.37 27.14
CA ASP A 156 -16.18 1.58 28.34
C ASP A 156 -17.45 2.02 29.09
N THR A 157 -17.92 3.25 28.85
CA THR A 157 -19.19 3.78 29.36
C THR A 157 -20.38 3.48 28.45
N GLY A 158 -20.16 2.83 27.30
CA GLY A 158 -21.17 2.50 26.30
C GLY A 158 -21.57 3.67 25.40
N LYS A 159 -20.85 4.79 25.44
CA LYS A 159 -21.13 5.98 24.61
C LYS A 159 -20.38 5.89 23.27
N PRO A 160 -20.97 6.38 22.17
CA PRO A 160 -20.33 6.35 20.86
C PRO A 160 -19.10 7.28 20.82
N VAL A 161 -17.98 6.77 20.28
CA VAL A 161 -16.72 7.49 20.11
C VAL A 161 -16.50 7.77 18.62
N GLU A 162 -16.75 9.01 18.19
CA GLU A 162 -16.70 9.38 16.77
C GLU A 162 -15.27 9.28 16.19
N SER A 163 -14.26 9.72 16.93
CA SER A 163 -12.85 9.69 16.48
C SER A 163 -12.40 8.26 16.16
N ARG A 164 -12.69 7.32 17.07
CA ARG A 164 -12.34 5.91 16.93
C ARG A 164 -13.18 5.20 15.86
N THR A 165 -14.45 5.57 15.72
CA THR A 165 -15.29 5.11 14.60
C THR A 165 -14.70 5.53 13.25
N ARG A 166 -14.24 6.78 13.13
CA ARG A 166 -13.57 7.28 11.93
C ARG A 166 -12.25 6.54 11.68
N ASN A 167 -11.47 6.28 12.73
CA ASN A 167 -10.22 5.53 12.63
C ASN A 167 -10.44 4.10 12.09
N VAL A 168 -11.37 3.34 12.67
CA VAL A 168 -11.74 2.00 12.18
C VAL A 168 -12.21 2.06 10.73
N MET A 169 -12.99 3.07 10.33
CA MET A 169 -13.38 3.24 8.93
C MET A 169 -12.18 3.48 8.02
N VAL A 170 -11.24 4.36 8.40
CA VAL A 170 -10.02 4.62 7.63
C VAL A 170 -9.18 3.36 7.51
N LEU A 171 -9.00 2.59 8.58
CA LEU A 171 -8.26 1.34 8.57
C LEU A 171 -8.98 0.26 7.73
N LEU A 172 -10.30 0.21 7.77
CA LEU A 172 -11.08 -0.71 6.95
C LEU A 172 -11.00 -0.35 5.45
N THR A 173 -11.00 0.94 5.10
CA THR A 173 -10.73 1.40 3.74
C THR A 173 -9.28 1.16 3.34
N GLY A 174 -8.33 1.38 4.25
CA GLY A 174 -6.92 1.13 4.01
C GLY A 174 -6.59 -0.35 3.85
N LEU A 175 -7.30 -1.24 4.54
CA LEU A 175 -7.10 -2.67 4.42
C LEU A 175 -7.85 -3.24 3.21
N GLY A 176 -9.14 -2.91 3.05
CA GLY A 176 -10.05 -3.55 2.09
C GLY A 176 -10.55 -2.65 0.95
N GLY A 177 -10.01 -1.44 0.79
CA GLY A 177 -10.36 -0.51 -0.28
C GLY A 177 -9.17 0.22 -0.90
N SER A 178 -7.94 -0.07 -0.46
CA SER A 178 -6.74 0.50 -1.06
C SER A 178 -6.41 -0.26 -2.35
N LYS A 179 -5.78 0.45 -3.29
CA LYS A 179 -5.15 -0.23 -4.42
C LYS A 179 -4.02 -1.12 -3.88
N PRO A 180 -3.64 -2.19 -4.61
CA PRO A 180 -2.49 -3.00 -4.24
C PRO A 180 -1.24 -2.14 -4.08
N GLU A 181 -0.53 -2.32 -2.96
CA GLU A 181 0.65 -1.54 -2.58
C GLU A 181 1.82 -2.46 -2.19
N GLY A 182 3.03 -1.92 -2.29
CA GLY A 182 4.26 -2.66 -2.01
C GLY A 182 4.75 -3.49 -3.20
N LEU A 183 6.01 -3.28 -3.57
CA LEU A 183 6.63 -3.90 -4.75
C LEU A 183 6.90 -5.40 -4.54
N HIS A 184 7.53 -5.75 -3.43
CA HIS A 184 7.96 -7.13 -3.15
C HIS A 184 6.93 -7.94 -2.36
N PHE A 185 6.08 -7.27 -1.58
CA PHE A 185 5.04 -7.91 -0.77
C PHE A 185 3.86 -6.96 -0.64
N ALA A 186 2.71 -7.49 -0.20
CA ALA A 186 1.52 -6.72 0.04
C ALA A 186 1.69 -5.82 1.26
N ILE A 187 1.43 -4.52 1.12
CA ILE A 187 1.20 -3.62 2.27
C ILE A 187 -0.31 -3.57 2.49
N GLY A 188 -0.80 -4.20 3.56
CA GLY A 188 -2.24 -4.40 3.75
C GLY A 188 -2.75 -5.71 3.16
N SER A 189 -3.92 -5.68 2.52
CA SER A 189 -4.57 -6.90 2.00
C SER A 189 -4.72 -6.95 0.48
N ASP A 190 -4.27 -5.92 -0.26
CA ASP A 190 -4.42 -5.80 -1.73
C ASP A 190 -5.86 -5.92 -2.25
N VAL A 191 -6.83 -5.74 -1.39
CA VAL A 191 -8.23 -5.94 -1.73
C VAL A 191 -8.92 -4.61 -1.97
N GLU A 192 -9.64 -4.49 -3.09
CA GLU A 192 -10.44 -3.32 -3.45
C GLU A 192 -11.96 -3.54 -3.24
N VAL A 193 -12.34 -4.29 -2.18
CA VAL A 193 -13.73 -4.63 -1.84
C VAL A 193 -14.58 -3.38 -1.57
N LEU A 194 -14.00 -2.42 -0.85
CA LEU A 194 -14.70 -1.36 -0.13
C LEU A 194 -14.56 0.03 -0.75
N SER A 195 -14.15 0.14 -2.02
CA SER A 195 -13.99 1.42 -2.71
C SER A 195 -15.19 2.39 -2.52
N ASP A 196 -14.87 3.69 -2.52
CA ASP A 196 -15.58 4.92 -2.04
C ASP A 196 -17.12 4.95 -1.89
N ALA A 197 -17.88 4.07 -2.52
CA ALA A 197 -19.35 4.02 -2.46
C ALA A 197 -19.92 3.17 -1.30
N SER A 198 -19.07 2.52 -0.50
CA SER A 198 -19.48 1.53 0.51
C SER A 198 -19.66 2.09 1.94
N LEU A 199 -19.20 3.31 2.21
CA LEU A 199 -19.20 3.90 3.56
C LEU A 199 -20.22 5.03 3.67
N SER A 200 -21.23 4.86 4.53
CA SER A 200 -22.24 5.88 4.79
C SER A 200 -22.00 6.57 6.12
N GLY A 201 -21.55 7.83 6.08
CA GLY A 201 -21.56 8.76 7.22
C GLY A 201 -22.83 9.64 7.22
N VAL A 202 -23.38 9.94 8.40
CA VAL A 202 -24.59 10.74 8.54
C VAL A 202 -24.23 12.24 8.50
N LEU A 203 -24.66 12.96 7.46
CA LEU A 203 -24.57 14.43 7.38
C LEU A 203 -25.73 15.09 8.17
N PRO A 204 -25.47 16.06 9.06
CA PRO A 204 -26.52 16.72 9.86
C PRO A 204 -27.11 17.97 9.16
N GLY A 205 -28.43 17.99 8.95
CA GLY A 205 -29.19 19.17 8.52
C GLY A 205 -30.71 19.04 8.76
N LYS A 206 -31.36 20.07 9.33
CA LYS A 206 -32.72 19.97 9.93
C LYS A 206 -33.91 19.94 8.95
N VAL A 207 -33.83 20.54 7.76
CA VAL A 207 -34.93 20.52 6.75
C VAL A 207 -34.76 19.36 5.76
N LEU A 208 -33.53 18.88 5.58
CA LEU A 208 -33.27 17.60 4.94
C LEU A 208 -33.76 16.42 5.78
N ALA A 209 -33.91 16.57 7.10
CA ALA A 209 -34.12 15.45 8.04
C ALA A 209 -35.33 14.56 7.75
N VAL A 210 -36.43 15.07 7.18
CA VAL A 210 -37.62 14.23 6.87
C VAL A 210 -37.43 13.46 5.56
N LEU A 211 -36.99 14.11 4.49
CA LEU A 211 -36.64 13.45 3.22
C LEU A 211 -35.44 12.52 3.39
N GLN A 212 -34.49 12.89 4.25
CA GLN A 212 -33.36 12.08 4.69
C GLN A 212 -33.82 10.97 5.61
N ALA A 213 -34.80 11.14 6.50
CA ALA A 213 -35.34 10.02 7.30
C ALA A 213 -36.02 8.98 6.42
N VAL A 214 -36.82 9.42 5.44
CA VAL A 214 -37.47 8.52 4.47
C VAL A 214 -36.42 7.87 3.56
N SER A 215 -35.45 8.63 3.05
CA SER A 215 -34.38 8.06 2.22
C SER A 215 -33.42 7.18 3.03
N THR A 216 -33.18 7.47 4.31
CA THR A 216 -32.32 6.66 5.18
C THR A 216 -33.04 5.37 5.59
N PHE A 217 -34.34 5.43 5.81
CA PHE A 217 -35.17 4.26 6.07
C PHE A 217 -35.23 3.31 4.87
N VAL A 218 -35.37 3.84 3.66
CA VAL A 218 -35.50 3.04 2.43
C VAL A 218 -34.14 2.67 1.80
N PHE A 219 -33.16 3.58 1.81
CA PHE A 219 -31.88 3.48 1.11
C PHE A 219 -30.63 3.54 2.02
N GLY A 220 -30.76 3.93 3.29
CA GLY A 220 -29.62 4.28 4.16
C GLY A 220 -29.24 3.27 5.24
N THR A 221 -29.88 2.10 5.31
CA THR A 221 -29.43 1.05 6.22
C THR A 221 -28.32 0.24 5.56
N ALA A 222 -27.08 0.47 5.99
CA ALA A 222 -25.99 -0.46 5.73
C ALA A 222 -26.42 -1.87 6.21
N PRO A 223 -26.44 -2.88 5.32
CA PRO A 223 -26.81 -4.23 5.69
C PRO A 223 -25.83 -4.80 6.71
N TRP A 224 -24.56 -4.45 6.61
CA TRP A 224 -23.55 -4.82 7.59
C TRP A 224 -23.45 -3.75 8.67
N ARG A 225 -23.42 -4.19 9.92
CA ARG A 225 -23.13 -3.33 11.07
C ARG A 225 -22.06 -3.96 11.93
N LEU A 226 -20.99 -3.21 12.14
CA LEU A 226 -19.87 -3.56 12.99
C LEU A 226 -19.98 -2.76 14.29
N TRP A 227 -20.14 -3.48 15.39
CA TRP A 227 -20.13 -2.94 16.74
C TRP A 227 -18.80 -3.23 17.39
N VAL A 228 -18.21 -2.22 18.02
CA VAL A 228 -16.96 -2.35 18.77
C VAL A 228 -17.20 -1.73 20.13
N ASP A 229 -17.15 -2.55 21.18
CA ASP A 229 -17.28 -2.10 22.56
C ASP A 229 -15.89 -2.16 23.23
N ALA A 230 -15.31 -1.00 23.52
CA ALA A 230 -14.01 -0.92 24.17
C ALA A 230 -14.16 -1.21 25.66
N THR A 231 -13.66 -2.37 26.13
CA THR A 231 -13.67 -2.71 27.57
C THR A 231 -12.46 -2.11 28.28
N SER A 232 -11.31 -2.10 27.61
CA SER A 232 -10.11 -1.37 28.03
C SER A 232 -9.28 -0.96 26.80
N GLN A 233 -8.14 -0.28 27.00
CA GLN A 233 -7.21 0.02 25.91
C GLN A 233 -6.64 -1.24 25.23
N ASP A 234 -6.59 -2.36 25.98
CA ASP A 234 -6.03 -3.63 25.53
C ASP A 234 -7.09 -4.70 25.19
N ASN A 235 -8.38 -4.37 25.34
CA ASN A 235 -9.50 -5.30 25.16
C ASN A 235 -10.68 -4.67 24.42
N LEU A 236 -11.01 -5.21 23.25
CA LEU A 236 -12.17 -4.81 22.46
C LEU A 236 -13.10 -5.99 22.25
N ALA A 237 -14.40 -5.81 22.50
CA ALA A 237 -15.41 -6.76 22.05
C ALA A 237 -15.94 -6.30 20.70
N VAL A 238 -15.91 -7.16 19.69
CA VAL A 238 -16.34 -6.85 18.33
C VAL A 238 -17.48 -7.78 17.94
N SER A 239 -18.54 -7.25 17.34
CA SER A 239 -19.58 -8.06 16.73
C SER A 239 -19.98 -7.51 15.37
N LEU A 240 -20.12 -8.43 14.40
CA LEU A 240 -20.57 -8.12 13.06
C LEU A 240 -21.97 -8.72 12.84
N THR A 241 -22.88 -7.88 12.39
CA THR A 241 -24.25 -8.29 12.07
C THR A 241 -24.55 -7.99 10.60
N ARG A 242 -25.33 -8.85 9.96
CA ARG A 242 -25.89 -8.65 8.62
C ARG A 242 -27.41 -8.65 8.71
N HIS A 243 -28.04 -7.55 8.34
CA HIS A 243 -29.48 -7.33 8.46
C HIS A 243 -30.00 -7.66 9.86
N GLY A 244 -29.25 -7.26 10.90
CA GLY A 244 -29.62 -7.51 12.30
C GLY A 244 -29.40 -8.95 12.80
N ARG A 245 -29.01 -9.89 11.93
CA ARG A 245 -28.56 -11.22 12.35
C ARG A 245 -27.07 -11.17 12.66
N GLN A 246 -26.66 -11.65 13.83
CA GLN A 246 -25.25 -11.80 14.16
C GLN A 246 -24.61 -12.82 13.23
N VAL A 247 -23.55 -12.39 12.54
CA VAL A 247 -22.73 -13.23 11.65
C VAL A 247 -21.56 -13.78 12.45
N ASP A 248 -20.84 -12.89 13.14
CA ASP A 248 -19.68 -13.25 13.94
C ASP A 248 -19.51 -12.29 15.13
N ALA A 249 -18.84 -12.72 16.18
CA ALA A 249 -18.40 -11.88 17.28
C ALA A 249 -17.16 -12.47 17.97
N THR A 250 -16.25 -11.61 18.40
CA THR A 250 -15.02 -12.02 19.05
C THR A 250 -14.52 -10.96 20.02
N ALA A 251 -13.67 -11.36 20.96
CA ALA A 251 -12.89 -10.44 21.77
C ALA A 251 -11.47 -10.33 21.19
N ILE A 252 -10.97 -9.10 21.08
CA ILE A 252 -9.63 -8.77 20.63
C ILE A 252 -8.86 -8.29 21.84
N ASN A 253 -7.92 -9.11 22.28
CA ASN A 253 -7.06 -8.85 23.43
C ASN A 253 -5.59 -8.73 22.96
N ARG A 254 -4.87 -7.70 23.45
CA ARG A 254 -3.48 -7.42 23.07
C ARG A 254 -2.50 -8.56 23.42
N ASP A 255 -2.66 -9.15 24.61
CA ASP A 255 -1.84 -10.27 25.10
C ASP A 255 -2.12 -11.56 24.33
N GLU A 256 -3.38 -11.85 23.99
CA GLU A 256 -3.74 -13.00 23.15
C GLU A 256 -3.12 -12.91 21.74
N LEU A 257 -2.94 -11.69 21.25
CA LEU A 257 -2.24 -11.41 19.98
C LEU A 257 -0.72 -11.39 20.13
N ARG A 258 -0.19 -11.60 21.35
CA ARG A 258 1.24 -11.54 21.71
C ARG A 258 1.92 -10.21 21.35
N LEU A 259 1.15 -9.13 21.29
CA LEU A 259 1.71 -7.81 20.99
C LEU A 259 2.54 -7.29 22.16
N THR A 260 2.25 -7.69 23.40
CA THR A 260 3.03 -7.29 24.59
C THR A 260 4.42 -7.93 24.67
N GLU A 261 4.67 -9.01 23.93
CA GLU A 261 5.98 -9.67 23.84
C GLU A 261 6.95 -9.00 22.84
N VAL A 262 6.43 -8.05 22.07
CA VAL A 262 7.11 -7.40 20.95
C VAL A 262 7.43 -5.95 21.33
N ASP A 263 8.67 -5.52 21.13
CA ASP A 263 9.06 -4.14 21.39
C ASP A 263 8.27 -3.16 20.49
N GLY A 264 7.72 -2.09 21.07
CA GLY A 264 6.75 -1.20 20.42
C GLY A 264 5.34 -1.79 20.23
N GLY A 265 5.08 -3.02 20.69
CA GLY A 265 3.79 -3.67 20.52
C GLY A 265 2.67 -3.12 21.41
N GLY A 266 3.00 -2.37 22.47
CA GLY A 266 2.05 -1.59 23.27
C GLY A 266 1.42 -0.44 22.49
N ASP A 267 2.15 0.12 21.51
CA ASP A 267 1.72 1.26 20.71
C ASP A 267 0.84 0.85 19.52
N VAL A 268 0.73 -0.44 19.23
CA VAL A 268 -0.07 -0.96 18.12
C VAL A 268 -1.54 -0.68 18.33
N ASP A 269 -2.18 -0.10 17.32
CA ASP A 269 -3.61 0.17 17.33
C ASP A 269 -4.44 -1.11 17.11
N LEU A 270 -5.21 -1.51 18.12
CA LEU A 270 -6.10 -2.69 18.04
C LEU A 270 -7.23 -2.53 17.01
N ASP A 271 -7.54 -1.30 16.58
CA ASP A 271 -8.53 -1.05 15.54
C ASP A 271 -8.12 -1.67 14.19
N LYS A 272 -6.83 -1.95 13.98
CA LYS A 272 -6.34 -2.71 12.80
C LYS A 272 -6.87 -4.15 12.78
N PHE A 273 -6.98 -4.77 13.94
CA PHE A 273 -7.54 -6.13 14.06
C PHE A 273 -9.07 -6.11 13.94
N VAL A 274 -9.73 -5.03 14.36
CA VAL A 274 -11.15 -4.80 14.10
C VAL A 274 -11.42 -4.70 12.60
N ALA A 275 -10.59 -3.96 11.87
CA ALA A 275 -10.68 -3.85 10.41
C ALA A 275 -10.43 -5.20 9.72
N ALA A 276 -9.40 -5.95 10.15
CA ALA A 276 -9.14 -7.29 9.65
C ALA A 276 -10.31 -8.26 9.92
N PHE A 277 -10.90 -8.22 11.12
CA PHE A 277 -12.08 -9.02 11.48
C PHE A 277 -13.26 -8.72 10.55
N ALA A 278 -13.59 -7.44 10.35
CA ALA A 278 -14.66 -7.05 9.47
C ALA A 278 -14.40 -7.47 8.01
N LEU A 279 -13.16 -7.30 7.52
CA LEU A 279 -12.80 -7.65 6.16
C LEU A 279 -12.88 -9.16 5.92
N THR A 280 -12.30 -10.00 6.79
CA THR A 280 -12.36 -11.46 6.67
C THR A 280 -13.81 -11.97 6.69
N ALA A 281 -14.64 -11.45 7.60
CA ALA A 281 -16.05 -11.85 7.66
C ALA A 281 -16.86 -11.35 6.45
N LEU A 282 -16.53 -10.19 5.89
CA LEU A 282 -17.09 -9.73 4.61
C LEU A 282 -16.68 -10.68 3.47
N THR A 283 -15.40 -11.05 3.36
CA THR A 283 -14.93 -11.94 2.29
C THR A 283 -15.55 -13.33 2.37
N GLU A 284 -15.81 -13.87 3.57
CA GLU A 284 -16.57 -15.12 3.72
C GLU A 284 -18.02 -14.99 3.24
N GLY A 285 -18.63 -13.82 3.46
CA GLY A 285 -20.02 -13.52 3.10
C GLY A 285 -20.26 -13.28 1.61
N TYR A 286 -19.20 -13.09 0.83
CA TYR A 286 -19.26 -12.71 -0.59
C TYR A 286 -18.21 -13.45 -1.40
N THR A 287 -18.64 -14.38 -2.25
CA THR A 287 -17.73 -15.19 -3.08
C THR A 287 -17.07 -14.43 -4.24
N ASP A 288 -17.42 -13.16 -4.42
CA ASP A 288 -16.82 -12.25 -5.40
C ASP A 288 -15.90 -11.21 -4.75
N LEU A 289 -15.65 -11.34 -3.44
CA LEU A 289 -14.58 -10.64 -2.75
C LEU A 289 -13.35 -11.53 -2.78
N GLU A 290 -12.61 -11.33 -3.85
CA GLU A 290 -11.27 -11.84 -4.05
C GLU A 290 -10.31 -10.99 -3.21
N GLY A 291 -9.17 -11.54 -2.80
CA GLY A 291 -7.96 -10.75 -2.60
C GLY A 291 -7.23 -10.96 -1.28
N LEU A 292 -7.72 -11.78 -0.35
CA LEU A 292 -6.96 -12.01 0.89
C LEU A 292 -5.76 -12.95 0.70
N ALA A 293 -5.46 -13.36 -0.55
CA ALA A 293 -4.35 -14.25 -0.89
C ALA A 293 -4.35 -15.51 0.00
N GLY A 294 -5.54 -16.11 0.16
CA GLY A 294 -5.76 -17.30 0.99
C GLY A 294 -5.90 -17.07 2.50
N ALA A 295 -5.80 -15.84 3.01
CA ALA A 295 -6.00 -15.58 4.43
C ALA A 295 -7.47 -15.78 4.83
N SER A 296 -7.67 -16.65 5.81
CA SER A 296 -8.94 -17.05 6.44
C SER A 296 -9.02 -16.64 7.92
N SER A 297 -7.89 -16.32 8.55
CA SER A 297 -7.85 -15.85 9.93
C SER A 297 -7.66 -14.34 10.00
N TRP A 298 -8.63 -13.65 10.60
CA TRP A 298 -8.51 -12.20 10.85
C TRP A 298 -7.32 -11.86 11.76
N ARG A 299 -6.90 -12.77 12.65
CA ARG A 299 -5.72 -12.57 13.50
C ARG A 299 -4.45 -12.58 12.66
N ALA A 300 -4.32 -13.54 11.75
CA ALA A 300 -3.19 -13.61 10.84
C ALA A 300 -3.13 -12.40 9.91
N LEU A 301 -4.28 -11.98 9.37
CA LEU A 301 -4.40 -10.79 8.54
C LEU A 301 -4.02 -9.51 9.31
N GLY A 302 -4.51 -9.35 10.54
CA GLY A 302 -4.17 -8.22 11.41
C GLY A 302 -2.68 -8.17 11.75
N LEU A 303 -2.08 -9.30 12.12
CA LEU A 303 -0.65 -9.39 12.40
C LEU A 303 0.21 -9.09 11.15
N HIS A 304 -0.20 -9.59 9.98
CA HIS A 304 0.43 -9.23 8.70
C HIS A 304 0.34 -7.72 8.43
N TYR A 305 -0.83 -7.12 8.66
CA TYR A 305 -1.03 -5.70 8.44
C TYR A 305 -0.17 -4.84 9.37
N VAL A 306 -0.12 -5.18 10.66
CA VAL A 306 0.77 -4.52 11.64
C VAL A 306 2.23 -4.68 11.23
N ALA A 307 2.66 -5.88 10.85
CA ALA A 307 4.04 -6.14 10.44
C ALA A 307 4.46 -5.42 9.14
N SER A 308 3.50 -5.19 8.22
CA SER A 308 3.72 -4.49 6.95
C SER A 308 3.56 -2.98 7.04
N THR A 309 3.02 -2.44 8.16
CA THR A 309 2.81 -0.99 8.35
C THR A 309 3.61 -0.44 9.53
N ASP A 310 3.31 -0.84 10.77
CA ASP A 310 3.92 -0.27 11.98
C ASP A 310 5.35 -0.76 12.24
N PHE A 311 5.68 -1.92 11.68
CA PHE A 311 7.00 -2.53 11.80
C PHE A 311 7.69 -2.61 10.44
N TYR A 312 7.30 -1.75 9.49
CA TYR A 312 7.80 -1.77 8.11
C TYR A 312 9.32 -1.59 8.03
N ASP A 313 9.90 -0.81 8.95
CA ASP A 313 11.31 -0.46 8.98
C ASP A 313 12.23 -1.60 9.44
N ASP A 314 13.49 -1.51 9.03
CA ASP A 314 14.51 -2.54 9.30
C ASP A 314 14.91 -2.58 10.78
N ASP A 315 14.84 -1.44 11.50
CA ASP A 315 15.20 -1.34 12.92
C ASP A 315 14.33 -2.24 13.82
N ARG A 316 13.10 -2.53 13.36
CA ARG A 316 12.17 -3.41 14.06
C ARG A 316 12.00 -4.76 13.37
N ALA A 317 12.97 -5.20 12.58
CA ALA A 317 12.90 -6.46 11.83
C ALA A 317 12.64 -7.68 12.73
N ALA A 318 13.28 -7.79 13.90
CA ALA A 318 13.07 -8.91 14.81
C ALA A 318 11.63 -8.97 15.37
N SER A 319 11.04 -7.80 15.62
CA SER A 319 9.64 -7.66 16.03
C SER A 319 8.69 -8.06 14.90
N ALA A 320 8.93 -7.57 13.68
CA ALA A 320 8.16 -7.95 12.50
C ALA A 320 8.21 -9.47 12.23
N LEU A 321 9.39 -10.09 12.33
CA LEU A 321 9.57 -11.54 12.14
C LEU A 321 8.75 -12.36 13.16
N ARG A 322 8.70 -11.93 14.43
CA ARG A 322 7.87 -12.59 15.46
C ARG A 322 6.37 -12.50 15.13
N LEU A 323 5.90 -11.31 14.74
CA LEU A 323 4.50 -11.10 14.34
C LEU A 323 4.13 -11.94 13.12
N LEU A 324 4.98 -11.97 12.10
CA LEU A 324 4.76 -12.72 10.87
C LEU A 324 4.82 -14.24 11.09
N SER A 325 5.75 -14.72 11.91
CA SER A 325 5.78 -16.14 12.31
C SER A 325 4.48 -16.54 13.02
N SER A 326 3.99 -15.70 13.93
CA SER A 326 2.70 -15.91 14.58
C SER A 326 1.53 -15.89 13.57
N ALA A 327 1.53 -14.96 12.62
CA ALA A 327 0.52 -14.90 11.57
C ALA A 327 0.47 -16.18 10.73
N VAL A 328 1.63 -16.68 10.28
CA VAL A 328 1.73 -17.92 9.49
C VAL A 328 1.33 -19.16 10.30
N ASN A 329 1.66 -19.20 11.59
CA ASN A 329 1.23 -20.30 12.46
C ASN A 329 -0.29 -20.32 12.67
N LEU A 330 -0.91 -19.14 12.78
CA LEU A 330 -2.36 -19.01 12.90
C LEU A 330 -3.09 -19.33 11.60
N ASP A 331 -2.47 -19.02 10.46
CA ASP A 331 -3.03 -19.28 9.15
C ASP A 331 -1.95 -19.62 8.10
N PRO A 332 -1.64 -20.91 7.94
CA PRO A 332 -0.65 -21.36 6.96
C PRO A 332 -1.04 -21.07 5.50
N ASN A 333 -2.32 -20.76 5.24
CA ASN A 333 -2.82 -20.42 3.91
C ASN A 333 -2.73 -18.92 3.62
N SER A 334 -2.31 -18.09 4.58
CA SER A 334 -2.04 -16.67 4.34
C SER A 334 -0.75 -16.50 3.53
N HIS A 335 -0.89 -16.52 2.20
CA HIS A 335 0.25 -16.45 1.28
C HIS A 335 0.98 -15.11 1.40
N ALA A 336 0.26 -14.00 1.62
CA ALA A 336 0.86 -12.69 1.86
C ALA A 336 1.77 -12.66 3.11
N ALA A 337 1.30 -13.21 4.24
CA ALA A 337 2.09 -13.30 5.47
C ALA A 337 3.33 -14.18 5.30
N ARG A 338 3.18 -15.32 4.60
CA ARG A 338 4.30 -16.23 4.30
C ARG A 338 5.35 -15.57 3.43
N LEU A 339 4.95 -14.89 2.35
CA LEU A 339 5.89 -14.20 1.46
C LEU A 339 6.64 -13.10 2.22
N LEU A 340 5.95 -12.28 3.01
CA LEU A 340 6.60 -11.23 3.80
C LEU A 340 7.54 -11.81 4.88
N LEU A 341 7.17 -12.92 5.53
CA LEU A 341 8.06 -13.61 6.47
C LEU A 341 9.35 -14.04 5.78
N GLN A 342 9.24 -14.78 4.68
CA GLN A 342 10.38 -15.30 3.93
C GLN A 342 11.24 -14.18 3.36
N PHE A 343 10.60 -13.14 2.83
CA PHE A 343 11.29 -11.95 2.36
C PHE A 343 12.12 -11.30 3.46
N ARG A 344 11.55 -11.07 4.65
CA ARG A 344 12.33 -10.47 5.74
C ARG A 344 13.45 -11.37 6.27
N GLN A 345 13.27 -12.68 6.23
CA GLN A 345 14.31 -13.62 6.65
C GLN A 345 15.51 -13.61 5.70
N HIS A 346 15.26 -13.56 4.39
CA HIS A 346 16.29 -13.85 3.39
C HIS A 346 16.70 -12.67 2.50
N ARG A 347 15.99 -11.52 2.55
CA ARG A 347 16.29 -10.37 1.66
C ARG A 347 17.74 -9.88 1.81
N SER A 348 18.30 -9.90 3.02
CA SER A 348 19.66 -9.47 3.29
C SER A 348 20.67 -10.62 3.34
N ALA A 349 20.29 -11.81 2.87
CA ALA A 349 21.19 -12.95 2.83
C ALA A 349 22.28 -12.68 1.77
N THR A 350 23.54 -12.81 2.19
CA THR A 350 24.71 -12.69 1.30
C THR A 350 25.37 -14.06 1.06
N GLU A 351 24.90 -15.11 1.75
CA GLU A 351 25.41 -16.47 1.60
C GLU A 351 24.70 -17.20 0.45
N PHE A 352 25.48 -17.85 -0.42
CA PHE A 352 24.97 -18.56 -1.59
C PHE A 352 23.90 -19.60 -1.26
N GLU A 353 24.17 -20.48 -0.28
CA GLU A 353 23.24 -21.56 0.11
C GLU A 353 21.95 -21.03 0.77
N GLU A 354 21.98 -19.86 1.39
CA GLU A 354 20.77 -19.24 1.93
C GLU A 354 19.90 -18.66 0.81
N LEU A 355 20.48 -17.86 -0.10
CA LEU A 355 19.76 -17.32 -1.26
C LEU A 355 19.22 -18.42 -2.16
N ARG A 356 19.98 -19.51 -2.36
CA ARG A 356 19.53 -20.68 -3.12
C ARG A 356 18.29 -21.31 -2.51
N ARG A 357 18.28 -21.57 -1.20
CA ARG A 357 17.10 -22.12 -0.51
C ARG A 357 15.89 -21.20 -0.64
N TYR A 358 16.10 -19.89 -0.56
CA TYR A 358 15.02 -18.92 -0.74
C TYR A 358 14.49 -18.90 -2.19
N ALA A 359 15.38 -18.95 -3.19
CA ALA A 359 15.02 -19.04 -4.60
C ALA A 359 14.22 -20.32 -4.90
N ASP A 360 14.66 -21.46 -4.36
CA ASP A 360 13.96 -22.75 -4.52
C ASP A 360 12.56 -22.69 -3.87
N TRP A 361 12.42 -22.06 -2.70
CA TRP A 361 11.12 -21.83 -2.07
C TRP A 361 10.21 -20.95 -2.92
N LEU A 362 10.72 -19.82 -3.44
CA LEU A 362 9.97 -18.91 -4.31
C LEU A 362 9.53 -19.58 -5.62
N SER A 363 10.37 -20.41 -6.22
CA SER A 363 10.03 -21.17 -7.43
C SER A 363 8.88 -22.14 -7.16
N ASN A 364 8.96 -22.91 -6.08
CA ASN A 364 7.89 -23.85 -5.70
C ASN A 364 6.58 -23.12 -5.39
N GLU A 365 6.65 -21.97 -4.73
CA GLU A 365 5.48 -21.14 -4.44
C GLU A 365 4.87 -20.56 -5.73
N ALA A 366 5.71 -20.12 -6.68
CA ALA A 366 5.26 -19.66 -7.98
C ALA A 366 4.53 -20.76 -8.75
N ASP A 367 5.07 -21.99 -8.78
CA ASP A 367 4.45 -23.13 -9.45
C ASP A 367 3.09 -23.49 -8.82
N HIS A 368 3.01 -23.46 -7.49
CA HIS A 368 1.77 -23.70 -6.75
C HIS A 368 0.70 -22.65 -7.05
N LEU A 369 1.08 -21.37 -7.06
CA LEU A 369 0.17 -20.27 -7.39
C LEU A 369 -0.22 -20.28 -8.87
N GLU A 370 0.69 -20.64 -9.77
CA GLU A 370 0.40 -20.82 -11.20
C GLU A 370 -0.63 -21.92 -11.41
N ALA A 371 -0.51 -23.06 -10.71
CA ALA A 371 -1.50 -24.14 -10.78
C ALA A 371 -2.89 -23.72 -10.26
N LYS A 372 -2.96 -22.77 -9.31
CA LYS A 372 -4.21 -22.15 -8.86
C LYS A 372 -4.72 -21.07 -9.82
N HIS A 373 -3.82 -20.31 -10.44
CA HIS A 373 -4.13 -19.17 -11.30
C HIS A 373 -4.51 -19.61 -12.72
N GLN A 374 -4.00 -20.74 -13.21
CA GLN A 374 -4.42 -21.35 -14.46
C GLN A 374 -5.62 -22.26 -14.18
N PRO A 375 -6.89 -21.80 -14.34
CA PRO A 375 -8.03 -22.69 -14.20
C PRO A 375 -7.96 -23.74 -15.31
N ALA A 376 -7.51 -24.94 -14.95
CA ALA A 376 -7.52 -26.18 -15.74
C ALA A 376 -7.75 -25.96 -17.23
N HIS A 377 -6.80 -25.32 -17.93
CA HIS A 377 -6.91 -25.21 -19.36
C HIS A 377 -6.67 -26.62 -19.91
N ARG A 378 -7.76 -27.21 -20.44
CA ARG A 378 -7.80 -28.30 -21.43
C ARG A 378 -7.79 -29.72 -20.89
N SER A 379 -8.97 -30.22 -20.52
CA SER A 379 -9.40 -31.40 -21.29
C SER A 379 -9.56 -30.94 -22.74
N PRO A 380 -8.94 -31.61 -23.71
CA PRO A 380 -8.99 -31.16 -25.08
C PRO A 380 -10.42 -31.02 -25.62
N TRP A 381 -10.76 -29.82 -26.08
CA TRP A 381 -12.07 -29.44 -26.62
C TRP A 381 -12.51 -30.27 -27.84
N TRP A 382 -11.60 -30.99 -28.50
CA TRP A 382 -11.95 -31.93 -29.58
C TRP A 382 -12.64 -33.22 -29.11
N SER A 383 -12.82 -33.42 -27.79
CA SER A 383 -13.36 -34.66 -27.24
C SER A 383 -14.87 -34.70 -26.94
N ARG A 384 -15.66 -33.62 -27.16
CA ARG A 384 -17.13 -33.72 -27.23
C ARG A 384 -17.82 -32.45 -27.76
N THR A 385 -18.40 -32.58 -28.97
CA THR A 385 -19.54 -31.84 -29.56
C THR A 385 -19.45 -30.31 -29.80
N PRO A 386 -19.77 -29.82 -31.02
CA PRO A 386 -19.78 -28.41 -31.37
C PRO A 386 -21.14 -27.78 -31.05
N ALA A 387 -21.31 -27.31 -29.82
CA ALA A 387 -22.23 -26.25 -29.44
C ALA A 387 -21.93 -25.96 -27.98
N PHE A 388 -21.26 -24.84 -27.66
CA PHE A 388 -21.15 -24.13 -26.37
C PHE A 388 -19.78 -23.41 -26.26
N PRO A 389 -19.54 -22.60 -25.22
CA PRO A 389 -19.69 -21.15 -25.22
C PRO A 389 -18.30 -20.48 -25.22
N VAL A 390 -18.25 -19.17 -25.49
CA VAL A 390 -17.04 -18.38 -25.19
C VAL A 390 -16.80 -18.44 -23.68
N PRO A 391 -15.57 -18.73 -23.19
CA PRO A 391 -15.25 -18.61 -21.77
C PRO A 391 -15.61 -17.20 -21.32
N THR A 392 -16.57 -17.10 -20.40
CA THR A 392 -17.01 -15.81 -19.88
C THR A 392 -16.04 -15.38 -18.79
N GLU A 393 -15.11 -14.52 -19.17
CA GLU A 393 -14.40 -13.42 -18.49
C GLU A 393 -14.04 -13.45 -16.98
N THR A 394 -14.51 -14.35 -16.11
CA THR A 394 -14.21 -14.23 -14.66
C THR A 394 -14.20 -15.59 -13.96
N ASP A 395 -13.05 -16.25 -13.90
CA ASP A 395 -12.82 -17.23 -12.83
C ASP A 395 -12.25 -16.48 -11.62
N PRO A 396 -13.07 -16.23 -10.58
CA PRO A 396 -12.68 -15.36 -9.46
C PRO A 396 -11.50 -15.92 -8.65
N VAL A 397 -11.26 -17.24 -8.70
CA VAL A 397 -10.14 -17.84 -7.99
C VAL A 397 -8.80 -17.42 -8.59
N ALA A 398 -8.75 -17.17 -9.90
CA ALA A 398 -7.52 -16.75 -10.56
C ALA A 398 -7.13 -15.30 -10.21
N ALA A 399 -8.12 -14.42 -10.04
CA ALA A 399 -7.87 -13.00 -9.77
C ALA A 399 -7.42 -12.72 -8.32
N ASP A 400 -7.89 -13.52 -7.34
CA ASP A 400 -7.46 -13.46 -5.92
C ASP A 400 -5.94 -13.57 -5.74
N PHE A 401 -5.30 -14.46 -6.53
CA PHE A 401 -3.86 -14.69 -6.43
C PHE A 401 -3.02 -13.92 -7.45
N ALA A 402 -3.63 -13.20 -8.40
CA ALA A 402 -2.89 -12.62 -9.53
C ALA A 402 -1.79 -11.66 -9.07
N MET A 403 -2.13 -10.74 -8.18
CA MET A 403 -1.17 -9.75 -7.66
C MET A 403 -0.10 -10.40 -6.78
N HIS A 404 -0.51 -11.35 -5.93
CA HIS A 404 0.41 -12.09 -5.07
C HIS A 404 1.40 -12.93 -5.90
N TYR A 405 0.92 -13.65 -6.91
CA TYR A 405 1.73 -14.44 -7.85
C TYR A 405 2.76 -13.59 -8.57
N ARG A 406 2.36 -12.40 -9.07
CA ARG A 406 3.29 -11.44 -9.68
C ARG A 406 4.41 -11.04 -8.73
N ARG A 407 4.12 -10.85 -7.43
CA ARG A 407 5.15 -10.52 -6.43
C ARG A 407 6.06 -11.70 -6.14
N VAL A 408 5.54 -12.93 -6.08
CA VAL A 408 6.37 -14.13 -5.95
C VAL A 408 7.33 -14.25 -7.14
N LEU A 409 6.84 -14.09 -8.37
CA LEU A 409 7.68 -14.06 -9.57
C LEU A 409 8.75 -12.98 -9.51
N LEU A 410 8.39 -11.76 -9.08
CA LEU A 410 9.34 -10.66 -8.96
C LEU A 410 10.45 -10.96 -7.95
N ASN A 411 10.09 -11.45 -6.76
CA ASN A 411 11.08 -11.82 -5.76
C ASN A 411 11.97 -12.97 -6.24
N TYR A 412 11.41 -13.95 -6.98
CA TYR A 412 12.20 -15.04 -7.54
C TYR A 412 13.29 -14.51 -8.46
N VAL A 413 12.94 -13.60 -9.37
CA VAL A 413 13.89 -12.97 -10.30
C VAL A 413 15.00 -12.23 -9.54
N ILE A 414 14.64 -11.38 -8.59
CA ILE A 414 15.61 -10.59 -7.80
C ILE A 414 16.53 -11.50 -6.97
N THR A 415 15.98 -12.53 -6.31
CA THR A 415 16.78 -13.46 -5.51
C THR A 415 17.78 -14.23 -6.37
N VAL A 416 17.39 -14.65 -7.58
CA VAL A 416 18.30 -15.35 -8.50
C VAL A 416 19.34 -14.40 -9.10
N GLU A 417 19.01 -13.13 -9.34
CA GLU A 417 19.97 -12.09 -9.72
C GLU A 417 21.05 -11.92 -8.64
N ASN A 418 20.63 -11.78 -7.37
CA ASN A 418 21.55 -11.70 -6.25
C ASN A 418 22.39 -12.97 -6.10
N LEU A 419 21.78 -14.15 -6.26
CA LEU A 419 22.49 -15.44 -6.21
C LEU A 419 23.57 -15.54 -7.30
N ALA A 420 23.26 -15.13 -8.53
CA ALA A 420 24.19 -15.12 -9.65
C ALA A 420 25.34 -14.11 -9.49
N SER A 421 25.14 -13.08 -8.66
CA SER A 421 26.17 -12.08 -8.37
C SER A 421 27.26 -12.56 -7.40
N ILE A 422 26.95 -13.58 -6.57
CA ILE A 422 27.88 -14.15 -5.59
C ILE A 422 28.94 -14.98 -6.33
N PRO A 423 30.24 -14.67 -6.16
CA PRO A 423 31.31 -15.47 -6.75
C PRO A 423 31.43 -16.81 -6.01
N ASP A 424 30.81 -17.87 -6.54
CA ASP A 424 30.99 -19.24 -6.04
C ASP A 424 31.51 -20.22 -7.13
N GLN A 425 32.15 -21.29 -6.66
CA GLN A 425 33.33 -21.99 -7.19
C GLN A 425 33.16 -22.75 -8.53
N GLY A 426 33.31 -22.06 -9.67
CA GLY A 426 33.93 -22.65 -10.87
C GLY A 426 33.04 -22.93 -12.09
N SER A 427 31.75 -22.61 -12.03
CA SER A 427 30.85 -22.63 -13.19
C SER A 427 30.35 -21.22 -13.51
N ASP A 428 30.27 -20.88 -14.79
CA ASP A 428 29.71 -19.61 -15.25
C ASP A 428 28.26 -19.45 -14.73
N PRO A 429 28.01 -18.52 -13.79
CA PRO A 429 26.73 -18.39 -13.10
C PRO A 429 25.57 -18.13 -14.07
N SER A 430 25.86 -17.50 -15.22
CA SER A 430 24.87 -17.18 -16.26
C SER A 430 24.27 -18.41 -16.95
N THR A 431 24.92 -19.57 -16.82
CA THR A 431 24.51 -20.84 -17.47
C THR A 431 23.77 -21.79 -16.55
N THR A 432 23.56 -21.42 -15.28
CA THR A 432 22.86 -22.30 -14.33
C THR A 432 21.39 -22.48 -14.74
N PRO A 433 20.80 -23.68 -14.51
CA PRO A 433 19.38 -23.90 -14.78
C PRO A 433 18.46 -22.91 -14.06
N GLN A 434 18.85 -22.46 -12.85
CA GLN A 434 18.12 -21.46 -12.07
C GLN A 434 18.09 -20.10 -12.77
N VAL A 435 19.21 -19.63 -13.34
CA VAL A 435 19.26 -18.37 -14.10
C VAL A 435 18.40 -18.44 -15.35
N SER A 436 18.46 -19.56 -16.09
CA SER A 436 17.59 -19.77 -17.26
C SER A 436 16.10 -19.74 -16.89
N HIS A 437 15.73 -20.41 -15.79
CA HIS A 437 14.34 -20.43 -15.32
C HIS A 437 13.88 -19.04 -14.83
N ALA A 438 14.70 -18.33 -14.05
CA ALA A 438 14.40 -16.97 -13.61
C ALA A 438 14.24 -16.00 -14.77
N ARG A 439 15.06 -16.13 -15.82
CA ARG A 439 14.92 -15.35 -17.07
C ARG A 439 13.56 -15.60 -17.74
N GLU A 440 13.12 -16.86 -17.83
CA GLU A 440 11.79 -17.20 -18.36
C GLU A 440 10.65 -16.63 -17.49
N ARG A 441 10.76 -16.73 -16.16
CA ARG A 441 9.80 -16.18 -15.20
C ARG A 441 9.72 -14.65 -15.25
N ALA A 442 10.84 -13.97 -15.46
CA ALA A 442 10.88 -12.52 -15.67
C ALA A 442 10.10 -12.11 -16.93
N LEU A 443 10.33 -12.79 -18.05
CA LEU A 443 9.61 -12.55 -19.30
C LEU A 443 8.11 -12.90 -19.17
N GLN A 444 7.78 -13.96 -18.44
CA GLN A 444 6.40 -14.31 -18.10
C GLN A 444 5.72 -13.18 -17.33
N LEU A 445 6.37 -12.61 -16.32
CA LEU A 445 5.81 -11.50 -15.55
C LEU A 445 5.54 -10.27 -16.41
N VAL A 446 6.47 -9.89 -17.29
CA VAL A 446 6.26 -8.79 -18.26
C VAL A 446 5.03 -9.06 -19.13
N ARG A 447 4.89 -10.27 -19.66
CA ARG A 447 3.75 -10.67 -20.50
C ARG A 447 2.43 -10.73 -19.75
N LEU A 448 2.42 -11.17 -18.49
CA LEU A 448 1.22 -11.20 -17.65
C LEU A 448 0.68 -9.78 -17.37
N ILE A 449 1.58 -8.80 -17.20
CA ILE A 449 1.19 -7.40 -16.97
C ILE A 449 0.80 -6.70 -18.28
N ASP A 450 1.50 -6.96 -19.38
CA ASP A 450 1.13 -6.37 -20.68
C ASP A 450 -0.16 -7.00 -21.24
N GLY A 451 -0.41 -8.29 -20.96
CA GLY A 451 -1.60 -9.03 -21.37
C GLY A 451 -2.89 -8.60 -20.68
N SER A 452 -2.83 -8.17 -19.41
CA SER A 452 -4.02 -7.67 -18.68
C SER A 452 -4.64 -6.41 -19.32
N ARG A 453 -3.91 -5.72 -20.20
CA ARG A 453 -4.40 -4.56 -20.95
C ARG A 453 -5.26 -4.91 -22.17
N GLY A 454 -5.04 -6.09 -22.76
CA GLY A 454 -5.63 -6.48 -24.05
C GLY A 454 -7.04 -7.07 -23.97
N ALA A 455 -7.44 -7.57 -22.80
CA ALA A 455 -8.72 -8.24 -22.61
C ALA A 455 -9.92 -7.26 -22.61
N GLU A 456 -9.74 -6.04 -22.10
CA GLU A 456 -10.79 -5.02 -22.06
C GLU A 456 -10.76 -4.17 -23.34
N GLY A 457 -11.52 -4.58 -24.36
CA GLY A 457 -11.65 -3.92 -25.68
C GLY A 457 -12.14 -2.46 -25.71
N SER A 458 -12.12 -1.75 -24.59
CA SER A 458 -12.44 -0.32 -24.47
C SER A 458 -11.43 0.32 -23.53
N ARG A 459 -10.56 1.24 -24.01
CA ARG A 459 -9.64 2.08 -23.20
C ARG A 459 -9.42 1.51 -21.79
N GLY A 460 -8.73 0.37 -21.70
CA GLY A 460 -8.55 -0.31 -20.41
C GLY A 460 -7.95 0.64 -19.37
N PRO A 461 -8.22 0.42 -18.08
CA PRO A 461 -7.67 1.22 -17.00
C PRO A 461 -6.16 1.32 -17.17
N GLU A 462 -5.62 2.52 -16.95
CA GLU A 462 -4.17 2.71 -16.89
C GLU A 462 -3.58 1.69 -15.92
N LEU A 463 -2.45 1.07 -16.30
CA LEU A 463 -1.71 0.18 -15.41
C LEU A 463 -1.54 0.88 -14.08
N THR A 464 -1.78 0.15 -12.99
CA THR A 464 -1.45 0.70 -11.68
C THR A 464 0.04 1.03 -11.64
N LEU A 465 0.42 2.08 -10.91
CA LEU A 465 1.83 2.45 -10.76
C LEU A 465 2.66 1.26 -10.24
N LEU A 466 2.06 0.40 -9.40
CA LEU A 466 2.67 -0.82 -8.92
C LEU A 466 2.97 -1.81 -10.05
N GLU A 467 1.97 -2.17 -10.87
CA GLU A 467 2.18 -3.08 -12.01
C GLU A 467 3.20 -2.52 -13.00
N GLN A 468 3.18 -1.22 -13.25
CA GLN A 468 4.19 -0.56 -14.07
C GLN A 468 5.59 -0.77 -13.48
N ASN A 469 5.78 -0.52 -12.18
CA ASN A 469 7.06 -0.73 -11.51
C ASN A 469 7.51 -2.19 -11.59
N MET A 470 6.63 -3.15 -11.29
CA MET A 470 6.96 -4.58 -11.37
C MET A 470 7.37 -5.03 -12.77
N ARG A 471 6.68 -4.52 -13.80
CA ARG A 471 7.03 -4.79 -15.20
C ARG A 471 8.43 -4.28 -15.52
N LEU A 472 8.78 -3.08 -15.05
CA LEU A 472 10.09 -2.48 -15.31
C LEU A 472 11.20 -3.25 -14.59
N VAL A 473 10.99 -3.62 -13.33
CA VAL A 473 11.97 -4.43 -12.56
C VAL A 473 12.12 -5.83 -13.14
N ALA A 474 11.03 -6.46 -13.58
CA ALA A 474 11.12 -7.75 -14.27
C ALA A 474 11.89 -7.64 -15.60
N ALA A 475 11.73 -6.53 -16.33
CA ALA A 475 12.48 -6.30 -17.57
C ALA A 475 13.98 -6.08 -17.30
N THR A 476 14.36 -5.33 -16.25
CA THR A 476 15.77 -5.17 -15.86
C THR A 476 16.37 -6.50 -15.39
N GLY A 477 15.65 -7.24 -14.55
CA GLY A 477 16.09 -8.57 -14.10
C GLY A 477 16.25 -9.58 -15.25
N TYR A 478 15.36 -9.57 -16.24
CA TYR A 478 15.51 -10.40 -17.45
C TYR A 478 16.86 -10.15 -18.16
N VAL A 479 17.25 -8.88 -18.28
CA VAL A 479 18.50 -8.46 -18.92
C VAL A 479 19.70 -8.77 -18.03
N ALA A 480 19.63 -8.49 -16.73
CA ALA A 480 20.69 -8.77 -15.76
C ALA A 480 21.02 -10.27 -15.70
N LEU A 481 20.01 -11.12 -15.90
CA LEU A 481 20.15 -12.57 -15.97
C LEU A 481 20.60 -13.08 -17.36
N GLY A 482 21.15 -12.23 -18.24
CA GLY A 482 21.69 -12.61 -19.56
C GLY A 482 20.65 -12.70 -20.68
N GLY A 483 19.46 -12.11 -20.50
CA GLY A 483 18.44 -12.01 -21.54
C GLY A 483 18.78 -10.96 -22.61
N SER A 484 18.38 -11.22 -23.87
CA SER A 484 18.64 -10.28 -24.96
C SER A 484 17.81 -8.99 -24.84
N GLN A 485 18.50 -7.85 -24.78
CA GLN A 485 17.87 -6.52 -24.84
C GLN A 485 17.16 -6.24 -26.18
N ASP A 486 17.52 -6.97 -27.25
CA ASP A 486 16.98 -6.75 -28.60
C ASP A 486 15.52 -7.20 -28.74
N LEU A 487 14.98 -7.88 -27.74
CA LEU A 487 13.55 -8.12 -27.66
C LEU A 487 12.82 -6.78 -27.62
N ALA A 488 12.03 -6.48 -28.65
CA ALA A 488 11.28 -5.24 -28.76
C ALA A 488 10.39 -4.96 -27.53
N GLU A 489 9.89 -6.04 -26.90
CA GLU A 489 9.12 -6.00 -25.64
C GLU A 489 9.95 -5.52 -24.44
N ILE A 490 11.27 -5.69 -24.45
CA ILE A 490 12.19 -5.37 -23.34
C ILE A 490 12.90 -4.03 -23.57
N ASN A 491 13.41 -3.74 -24.76
CA ASN A 491 14.18 -2.53 -25.04
C ASN A 491 13.41 -1.24 -24.66
N GLY A 492 12.13 -1.18 -25.05
CA GLY A 492 11.26 -0.05 -24.69
C GLY A 492 11.09 0.14 -23.18
N ARG A 493 11.14 -0.97 -22.41
CA ARG A 493 10.97 -0.99 -20.95
C ARG A 493 12.24 -0.57 -20.22
N ILE A 494 13.42 -0.93 -20.71
CA ILE A 494 14.68 -0.45 -20.13
C ILE A 494 14.76 1.09 -20.23
N LYS A 495 14.37 1.64 -21.39
CA LYS A 495 14.27 3.10 -21.56
C LYS A 495 13.24 3.73 -20.60
N GLU A 496 12.10 3.08 -20.41
CA GLU A 496 11.05 3.51 -19.48
C GLU A 496 11.55 3.47 -18.02
N ALA A 497 12.29 2.43 -17.62
CA ALA A 497 12.95 2.33 -16.32
C ALA A 497 13.95 3.48 -16.10
N GLY A 498 14.71 3.82 -17.15
CA GLY A 498 15.60 4.98 -17.20
C GLY A 498 14.89 6.34 -17.14
N MET A 499 13.56 6.39 -17.12
CA MET A 499 12.77 7.60 -16.89
C MET A 499 11.85 7.49 -15.66
N SER A 500 11.83 6.32 -15.00
CA SER A 500 10.94 6.08 -13.86
C SER A 500 11.27 7.00 -12.69
N ALA A 501 10.23 7.50 -12.03
CA ALA A 501 10.35 8.26 -10.79
C ALA A 501 10.44 7.35 -9.56
N SER A 502 10.25 6.03 -9.72
CA SER A 502 10.34 5.07 -8.62
C SER A 502 11.81 4.82 -8.24
N PRO A 503 12.22 5.09 -7.00
CA PRO A 503 13.59 4.83 -6.54
C PRO A 503 14.00 3.36 -6.66
N TRP A 504 13.06 2.42 -6.45
CA TRP A 504 13.32 0.99 -6.59
C TRP A 504 13.58 0.57 -8.04
N VAL A 505 12.80 1.09 -9.00
CA VAL A 505 13.04 0.79 -10.43
C VAL A 505 14.41 1.32 -10.85
N ARG A 506 14.84 2.47 -10.31
CA ARG A 506 16.16 3.05 -10.57
C ARG A 506 17.28 2.25 -9.92
N TYR A 507 17.03 1.74 -8.72
CA TYR A 507 17.93 0.83 -8.02
C TYR A 507 18.16 -0.44 -8.86
N ASP A 508 17.09 -1.13 -9.26
CA ASP A 508 17.16 -2.37 -10.03
C ASP A 508 17.78 -2.14 -11.42
N LEU A 509 17.53 -0.98 -12.05
CA LEU A 509 18.21 -0.59 -13.29
C LEU A 509 19.71 -0.39 -13.10
N ALA A 510 20.13 0.24 -11.99
CA ALA A 510 21.55 0.44 -11.69
C ALA A 510 22.26 -0.90 -11.45
N CYS A 511 21.61 -1.77 -10.69
CA CYS A 511 21.95 -3.16 -10.45
C CYS A 511 22.20 -3.92 -11.77
N MET A 512 21.24 -3.87 -12.70
CA MET A 512 21.39 -4.45 -14.04
C MET A 512 22.57 -3.85 -14.82
N LEU A 513 22.71 -2.52 -14.88
CA LEU A 513 23.82 -1.87 -15.60
C LEU A 513 25.18 -2.24 -15.00
N TYR A 514 25.25 -2.38 -13.68
CA TYR A 514 26.45 -2.80 -13.00
C TYR A 514 26.81 -4.25 -13.35
N ALA A 515 25.84 -5.18 -13.34
CA ALA A 515 26.03 -6.55 -13.79
C ALA A 515 26.57 -6.59 -15.23
N GLN A 516 25.97 -5.83 -16.16
CA GLN A 516 26.45 -5.74 -17.54
C GLN A 516 27.87 -5.18 -17.66
N SER A 517 28.26 -4.25 -16.78
CA SER A 517 29.62 -3.72 -16.76
C SER A 517 30.66 -4.81 -16.42
N ARG A 518 30.30 -5.80 -15.58
CA ARG A 518 31.20 -6.90 -15.19
C ARG A 518 31.43 -7.88 -16.34
N GLU A 519 30.43 -8.10 -17.19
CA GLU A 519 30.50 -8.99 -18.36
C GLU A 519 31.20 -8.36 -19.57
N GLN A 520 31.37 -7.03 -19.57
CA GLN A 520 31.90 -6.31 -20.72
C GLN A 520 33.43 -6.45 -20.85
N THR A 521 33.89 -6.85 -22.05
CA THR A 521 35.33 -7.00 -22.37
C THR A 521 35.99 -5.71 -22.83
N ASN A 522 35.20 -4.74 -23.33
CA ASN A 522 35.68 -3.43 -23.72
C ASN A 522 35.74 -2.50 -22.50
N GLU A 523 36.95 -2.14 -22.05
CA GLU A 523 37.18 -1.30 -20.87
C GLU A 523 36.43 0.04 -20.91
N LYS A 524 36.35 0.69 -22.08
CA LYS A 524 35.62 1.97 -22.21
C LYS A 524 34.13 1.79 -21.94
N TRP A 525 33.51 0.75 -22.50
CA TRP A 525 32.10 0.48 -22.26
C TRP A 525 31.83 -0.02 -20.84
N LYS A 526 32.74 -0.80 -20.27
CA LYS A 526 32.68 -1.22 -18.87
C LYS A 526 32.64 0.00 -17.94
N GLU A 527 33.53 0.97 -18.13
CA GLU A 527 33.56 2.20 -17.35
C GLU A 527 32.29 3.05 -17.54
N GLU A 528 31.79 3.15 -18.77
CA GLU A 528 30.55 3.89 -19.06
C GLU A 528 29.32 3.26 -18.39
N LEU A 529 29.16 1.94 -18.47
CA LEU A 529 28.06 1.23 -17.80
C LEU A 529 28.14 1.36 -16.28
N ARG A 530 29.36 1.28 -15.71
CA ARG A 530 29.59 1.51 -14.28
C ARG A 530 29.21 2.93 -13.86
N ASN A 531 29.55 3.94 -14.67
CA ASN A 531 29.19 5.33 -14.39
C ASN A 531 27.67 5.56 -14.46
N LEU A 532 26.99 4.97 -15.46
CA LEU A 532 25.52 5.01 -15.56
C LEU A 532 24.85 4.31 -14.38
N ALA A 533 25.41 3.19 -13.90
CA ALA A 533 24.93 2.54 -12.68
C ALA A 533 25.00 3.49 -11.47
N LEU A 534 26.14 4.15 -11.25
CA LEU A 534 26.30 5.13 -10.16
C LEU A 534 25.35 6.33 -10.29
N GLU A 535 25.06 6.81 -11.50
CA GLU A 535 24.06 7.87 -11.73
C GLU A 535 22.63 7.44 -11.34
N HIS A 536 22.26 6.19 -11.63
CA HIS A 536 20.95 5.68 -11.23
C HIS A 536 20.88 5.35 -9.74
N LEU A 537 21.96 4.86 -9.13
CA LEU A 537 22.08 4.72 -7.68
C LEU A 537 21.95 6.07 -6.98
N GLU A 538 22.55 7.13 -7.51
CA GLU A 538 22.43 8.49 -6.97
C GLU A 538 20.97 8.94 -6.89
N TYR A 539 20.17 8.67 -7.92
CA TYR A 539 18.74 8.92 -7.88
C TYR A 539 18.01 7.99 -6.90
N ALA A 540 18.28 6.69 -6.94
CA ALA A 540 17.60 5.70 -6.11
C ALA A 540 17.81 5.95 -4.61
N MET A 541 19.02 6.35 -4.22
CA MET A 541 19.39 6.64 -2.84
C MET A 541 18.85 7.97 -2.33
N ILE A 542 18.09 8.74 -3.11
CA ILE A 542 17.28 9.85 -2.58
C ILE A 542 16.28 9.29 -1.55
N ALA A 543 15.73 8.10 -1.81
CA ALA A 543 14.92 7.38 -0.84
C ALA A 543 15.80 6.67 0.19
N GLU A 544 15.39 6.72 1.45
CA GLU A 544 16.11 6.13 2.57
C GLU A 544 16.25 4.62 2.46
N ARG A 545 15.18 3.92 2.04
CA ARG A 545 15.18 2.46 2.02
C ARG A 545 16.20 1.84 1.03
N PRO A 546 16.27 2.25 -0.26
CA PRO A 546 17.36 1.82 -1.13
C PRO A 546 18.75 2.19 -0.60
N ARG A 547 18.89 3.38 0.02
CA ARG A 547 20.16 3.83 0.60
C ARG A 547 20.64 2.91 1.74
N ASN A 548 19.75 2.50 2.63
CA ASN A 548 20.08 1.59 3.73
C ASN A 548 20.30 0.15 3.23
N PHE A 549 19.62 -0.24 2.14
CA PHE A 549 19.71 -1.58 1.58
C PHE A 549 20.98 -1.82 0.75
N VAL A 550 21.50 -0.82 0.06
CA VAL A 550 22.58 -0.98 -0.94
C VAL A 550 23.82 -1.71 -0.41
N TRP A 551 24.13 -1.56 0.87
CA TRP A 551 25.29 -2.17 1.50
C TRP A 551 25.13 -3.64 1.83
N LYS A 552 23.87 -4.10 1.88
CA LYS A 552 23.49 -5.49 2.09
C LYS A 552 23.36 -6.22 0.75
N ASP A 553 23.45 -5.51 -0.37
CA ASP A 553 23.25 -6.08 -1.69
C ASP A 553 24.55 -6.73 -2.19
N PRO A 554 24.58 -8.06 -2.36
CA PRO A 554 25.78 -8.76 -2.80
C PRO A 554 26.26 -8.29 -4.18
N MET A 555 25.35 -7.78 -5.02
CA MET A 555 25.71 -7.33 -6.35
C MET A 555 26.50 -6.03 -6.37
N LEU A 556 26.41 -5.21 -5.32
CA LEU A 556 27.05 -3.89 -5.25
C LEU A 556 28.29 -3.89 -4.36
N VAL A 557 28.71 -5.04 -3.83
CA VAL A 557 29.88 -5.18 -2.93
C VAL A 557 31.15 -4.62 -3.55
N GLU A 558 31.39 -4.87 -4.84
CA GLU A 558 32.55 -4.37 -5.56
C GLU A 558 32.51 -2.83 -5.78
N LEU A 559 31.35 -2.18 -5.61
CA LEU A 559 31.21 -0.71 -5.60
C LEU A 559 31.43 -0.09 -4.21
N HIS A 560 31.44 -0.87 -3.12
CA HIS A 560 31.64 -0.34 -1.78
C HIS A 560 32.93 0.50 -1.61
N PRO A 561 34.06 0.17 -2.27
CA PRO A 561 35.27 1.01 -2.22
C PRO A 561 35.19 2.30 -3.05
N ASP A 562 34.18 2.46 -3.91
CA ASP A 562 34.07 3.61 -4.81
C ASP A 562 33.71 4.88 -4.02
N PRO A 563 34.52 5.95 -4.06
CA PRO A 563 34.26 7.17 -3.28
C PRO A 563 32.92 7.83 -3.62
N ARG A 564 32.45 7.73 -4.89
CA ARG A 564 31.15 8.25 -5.29
C ARG A 564 30.06 7.40 -4.66
N PHE A 565 30.16 6.08 -4.69
CA PHE A 565 29.22 5.18 -4.04
C PHE A 565 29.14 5.45 -2.52
N GLN A 566 30.28 5.52 -1.83
CA GLN A 566 30.33 5.82 -0.39
C GLN A 566 29.65 7.15 -0.05
N LYS A 567 29.90 8.19 -0.86
CA LYS A 567 29.25 9.50 -0.71
C LYS A 567 27.74 9.44 -0.89
N LEU A 568 27.24 8.63 -1.83
CA LEU A 568 25.81 8.47 -2.09
C LEU A 568 25.11 7.67 -1.00
N ALA A 569 25.75 6.57 -0.61
CA ALA A 569 25.19 5.59 0.28
C ALA A 569 25.29 6.00 1.77
N ARG A 570 26.06 7.06 2.06
CA ARG A 570 26.11 7.79 3.36
C ARG A 570 26.18 6.85 4.56
N ILE A 571 26.99 5.79 4.48
CA ILE A 571 27.24 4.98 5.66
C ILE A 571 28.17 5.75 6.59
N PRO A 572 27.85 5.80 7.89
CA PRO A 572 28.80 6.29 8.87
C PRO A 572 30.01 5.36 8.88
N ARG A 573 31.20 5.94 8.80
CA ARG A 573 32.45 5.18 8.94
C ARG A 573 32.43 4.42 10.26
N THR A 574 32.95 3.19 10.23
CA THR A 574 33.00 2.31 11.39
C THR A 574 34.40 2.21 11.98
N ASP A 575 35.44 2.46 11.19
CA ASP A 575 36.84 2.44 11.59
C ASP A 575 37.39 3.88 11.71
N PHE A 576 38.02 4.20 12.84
CA PHE A 576 38.65 5.51 13.04
C PHE A 576 39.83 5.75 12.09
N TRP A 577 40.39 4.71 11.47
CA TRP A 577 41.37 4.90 10.39
C TRP A 577 40.80 5.65 9.19
N ASP A 578 39.48 5.63 9.01
CA ASP A 578 38.80 6.31 7.90
C ASP A 578 38.60 7.82 8.16
N LEU A 579 39.11 8.35 9.28
CA LEU A 579 39.20 9.79 9.51
C LEU A 579 40.26 10.41 8.60
N ASP A 580 39.91 11.49 7.91
CA ASP A 580 40.76 12.15 6.90
C ASP A 580 42.22 12.40 7.36
N PRO A 581 42.49 12.83 8.62
CA PRO A 581 43.86 13.03 9.09
C PRO A 581 44.65 11.73 9.32
N LEU A 582 43.98 10.62 9.64
CA LEU A 582 44.59 9.34 10.00
C LEU A 582 44.76 8.40 8.79
N ALA A 583 43.84 8.46 7.82
CA ALA A 583 43.80 7.56 6.67
C ALA A 583 45.13 7.44 5.90
N PRO A 584 45.90 8.52 5.63
CA PRO A 584 47.17 8.43 4.91
C PRO A 584 48.27 7.67 5.66
N TYR A 585 48.11 7.42 6.97
CA TYR A 585 49.12 6.82 7.83
C TYR A 585 48.79 5.37 8.23
N ARG A 586 47.65 4.83 7.82
CA ARG A 586 47.18 3.48 8.20
C ARG A 586 48.23 2.39 7.98
N GLU A 587 48.84 2.34 6.80
CA GLU A 587 49.87 1.34 6.47
C GLU A 587 51.14 1.52 7.33
N LYS A 588 51.60 2.76 7.51
CA LYS A 588 52.80 3.05 8.32
C LYS A 588 52.63 2.70 9.80
N PHE A 589 51.40 2.83 10.32
CA PHE A 589 51.08 2.40 11.68
C PHE A 589 50.93 0.88 11.79
N ALA A 590 50.40 0.22 10.74
CA ALA A 590 50.37 -1.23 10.68
C ALA A 590 51.80 -1.84 10.71
N ASP A 591 52.79 -1.18 10.08
CA ASP A 591 54.21 -1.58 10.16
C ASP A 591 54.78 -1.54 11.59
N LEU A 592 54.20 -0.70 12.46
CA LEU A 592 54.53 -0.61 13.89
C LEU A 592 53.70 -1.56 14.76
N GLY A 593 52.87 -2.43 14.16
CA GLY A 593 51.96 -3.31 14.87
C GLY A 593 50.72 -2.62 15.45
N ILE A 594 50.45 -1.38 15.05
CA ILE A 594 49.29 -0.61 15.52
C ILE A 594 48.13 -0.82 14.56
N SER A 595 47.23 -1.73 14.90
CA SER A 595 46.08 -2.09 14.06
C SER A 595 44.87 -1.17 14.22
N SER A 596 44.84 -0.32 15.24
CA SER A 596 43.72 0.60 15.53
C SER A 596 44.25 1.97 15.98
N PRO A 597 43.63 3.10 15.57
CA PRO A 597 44.07 4.41 16.03
C PRO A 597 43.97 4.55 17.55
N LEU A 598 43.07 3.81 18.19
CA LEU A 598 42.85 3.85 19.63
C LEU A 598 44.11 3.46 20.42
N HIS A 599 44.97 2.63 19.82
CA HIS A 599 46.23 2.18 20.42
C HIS A 599 47.39 3.16 20.24
N LEU A 600 47.25 4.25 19.47
CA LEU A 600 48.33 5.23 19.29
C LEU A 600 48.71 5.91 20.61
N SER A 601 47.74 6.11 21.50
CA SER A 601 47.96 6.62 22.86
C SER A 601 48.85 5.68 23.71
N THR A 602 48.93 4.39 23.35
CA THR A 602 49.70 3.37 24.06
C THR A 602 51.08 3.10 23.44
N PHE A 603 51.47 3.83 22.39
CA PHE A 603 52.76 3.68 21.74
C PHE A 603 53.93 3.93 22.72
N VAL A 604 54.86 2.97 22.81
CA VAL A 604 55.94 2.95 23.83
C VAL A 604 57.20 3.74 23.42
N GLY A 605 57.20 4.40 22.26
CA GLY A 605 58.36 5.19 21.79
C GLY A 605 58.27 6.68 22.08
N THR A 606 59.33 7.42 21.74
CA THR A 606 59.32 8.89 21.81
C THR A 606 58.50 9.47 20.66
N ARG A 607 57.88 10.65 20.88
CA ARG A 607 57.17 11.37 19.79
C ARG A 607 58.07 11.68 18.60
N ALA A 608 59.39 11.81 18.81
CA ALA A 608 60.36 12.03 17.75
C ALA A 608 60.52 10.78 16.87
N GLU A 609 60.65 9.60 17.48
CA GLU A 609 60.72 8.32 16.75
C GLU A 609 59.46 8.07 15.92
N LEU A 610 58.28 8.35 16.49
CA LEU A 610 57.03 8.23 15.76
C LEU A 610 56.94 9.23 14.59
N SER A 611 57.39 10.48 14.81
CA SER A 611 57.45 11.51 13.76
C SER A 611 58.37 11.11 12.60
N ASP A 612 59.56 10.59 12.93
CA ASP A 612 60.54 10.13 11.97
C ASP A 612 60.03 8.92 11.17
N HIS A 613 59.39 7.95 11.83
CA HIS A 613 58.80 6.77 11.18
C HIS A 613 57.65 7.15 10.24
N LEU A 614 56.76 8.05 10.66
CA LEU A 614 55.64 8.50 9.84
C LEU A 614 56.09 9.39 8.67
N GLY A 615 57.31 9.93 8.71
CA GLY A 615 57.75 10.99 7.79
C GLY A 615 56.90 12.25 7.92
N ALA A 616 56.37 12.51 9.13
CA ALA A 616 55.51 13.64 9.44
C ALA A 616 56.26 14.64 10.32
N SER A 617 55.84 15.91 10.33
CA SER A 617 56.40 16.89 11.27
C SER A 617 55.98 16.57 12.71
N ARG A 618 56.79 16.94 13.70
CA ARG A 618 56.47 16.71 15.12
C ARG A 618 55.13 17.30 15.54
N LEU A 619 54.77 18.45 14.95
CA LEU A 619 53.47 19.09 15.19
C LEU A 619 52.33 18.24 14.62
N HIS A 620 52.51 17.70 13.41
CA HIS A 620 51.51 16.81 12.81
C HIS A 620 51.40 15.49 13.57
N THR A 621 52.51 14.92 14.03
CA THR A 621 52.48 13.73 14.89
C THR A 621 51.75 13.98 16.21
N ALA A 622 51.93 15.16 16.82
CA ALA A 622 51.15 15.55 18.00
C ALA A 622 49.65 15.63 17.69
N LEU A 623 49.27 16.23 16.56
CA LEU A 623 47.89 16.26 16.08
C LEU A 623 47.30 14.85 15.95
N LEU A 624 48.01 13.90 15.33
CA LEU A 624 47.50 12.53 15.17
C LEU A 624 47.30 11.80 16.52
N LEU A 625 48.16 12.06 17.51
CA LEU A 625 48.02 11.51 18.86
C LEU A 625 46.81 12.11 19.59
N ASP A 626 46.58 13.41 19.43
CA ASP A 626 45.44 14.11 20.02
C ASP A 626 44.10 13.61 19.43
N ILE A 627 44.05 13.40 18.10
CA ILE A 627 42.88 12.82 17.41
C ILE A 627 42.64 11.38 17.87
N SER A 628 43.69 10.60 18.07
CA SER A 628 43.59 9.24 18.63
C SER A 628 43.01 9.24 20.05
N GLU A 629 43.43 10.18 20.91
CA GLU A 629 42.86 10.30 22.25
C GLU A 629 41.36 10.62 22.19
N LEU A 630 40.96 11.55 21.32
CA LEU A 630 39.56 11.91 21.11
C LEU A 630 38.73 10.72 20.60
N ALA A 631 39.26 9.95 19.66
CA ALA A 631 38.65 8.72 19.17
C ALA A 631 38.52 7.66 20.27
N ASN A 632 39.54 7.49 21.12
CA ASN A 632 39.53 6.53 22.23
C ASN A 632 38.50 6.89 23.31
N ARG A 633 38.38 8.17 23.65
CA ARG A 633 37.31 8.65 24.54
C ARG A 633 35.93 8.40 23.93
N THR A 634 35.77 8.68 22.64
CA THR A 634 34.52 8.42 21.92
C THR A 634 34.15 6.93 21.94
N GLU A 635 35.11 6.04 21.68
CA GLU A 635 34.90 4.59 21.77
C GLU A 635 34.43 4.20 23.16
N THR A 636 35.11 4.70 24.20
CA THR A 636 34.76 4.41 25.59
C THR A 636 33.34 4.85 25.94
N LEU A 637 32.94 6.06 25.49
CA LEU A 637 31.59 6.57 25.70
C LEU A 637 30.55 5.75 24.93
N SER A 638 30.88 5.27 23.72
CA SER A 638 29.97 4.44 22.92
C SER A 638 29.62 3.09 23.56
N LEU A 639 30.44 2.63 24.51
CA LEU A 639 30.20 1.40 25.28
C LEU A 639 29.25 1.61 26.47
N LEU A 640 28.89 2.86 26.80
CA LEU A 640 28.02 3.14 27.94
C LEU A 640 26.55 2.85 27.60
N PRO A 641 25.73 2.35 28.54
CA PRO A 641 24.34 1.97 28.25
C PRO A 641 23.46 3.11 27.73
N TRP A 642 23.74 4.35 28.13
CA TRP A 642 23.00 5.53 27.68
C TRP A 642 23.37 5.98 26.26
N ALA A 643 24.45 5.45 25.70
CA ALA A 643 24.98 5.91 24.43
C ALA A 643 24.07 5.53 23.25
N GLY A 644 23.28 4.47 23.39
CA GLY A 644 22.32 4.05 22.37
C GLY A 644 22.97 3.76 21.00
N PRO A 645 22.15 3.59 19.95
CA PRO A 645 22.65 3.30 18.60
C PRO A 645 23.45 4.45 17.98
N LEU A 646 23.15 5.69 18.39
CA LEU A 646 23.77 6.89 17.85
C LEU A 646 25.29 6.88 18.06
N HIS A 647 25.76 6.53 19.26
CA HIS A 647 27.19 6.49 19.54
C HIS A 647 27.87 5.23 19.03
N SER A 648 27.20 4.07 19.01
CA SER A 648 27.83 2.85 18.46
C SER A 648 28.00 2.92 16.95
N THR A 649 27.03 3.50 16.24
CA THR A 649 26.96 3.51 14.78
C THR A 649 27.64 4.74 14.18
N TYR A 650 27.56 5.91 14.83
CA TYR A 650 28.06 7.19 14.28
C TYR A 650 29.30 7.73 14.99
N LYS A 651 29.98 6.95 15.84
CA LYS A 651 31.19 7.39 16.57
C LYS A 651 32.26 8.04 15.70
N VAL A 652 32.56 7.47 14.52
CA VAL A 652 33.58 8.05 13.63
C VAL A 652 33.10 9.36 13.02
N GLU A 653 31.81 9.47 12.71
CA GLU A 653 31.21 10.68 12.15
C GLU A 653 31.10 11.81 13.16
N LEU A 654 30.82 11.48 14.42
CA LEU A 654 30.88 12.40 15.54
C LEU A 654 32.28 13.00 15.69
N VAL A 655 33.32 12.16 15.69
CA VAL A 655 34.72 12.64 15.73
C VAL A 655 35.04 13.45 14.47
N SER A 656 34.64 12.98 13.29
CA SER A 656 34.87 13.73 12.05
C SER A 656 34.19 15.10 12.03
N ALA A 657 32.99 15.23 12.60
CA ALA A 657 32.30 16.50 12.73
C ALA A 657 33.05 17.46 13.67
N LEU A 658 33.60 16.96 14.80
CA LEU A 658 34.47 17.75 15.67
C LEU A 658 35.74 18.22 14.96
N LEU A 659 36.38 17.33 14.19
CA LEU A 659 37.58 17.67 13.41
C LEU A 659 37.32 18.73 12.34
N LYS A 660 36.15 18.69 11.68
CA LYS A 660 35.73 19.71 10.70
C LYS A 660 35.55 21.10 11.34
N GLU A 661 35.18 21.14 12.60
CA GLU A 661 35.09 22.38 13.40
C GLU A 661 36.42 22.79 14.05
N GLY A 662 37.50 22.04 13.78
CA GLY A 662 38.84 22.35 14.25
C GLY A 662 39.14 21.86 15.67
N ILE A 663 38.29 21.03 16.27
CA ILE A 663 38.53 20.42 17.58
C ILE A 663 39.29 19.12 17.40
N VAL A 664 40.56 19.12 17.78
CA VAL A 664 41.47 17.99 17.53
C VAL A 664 41.81 17.22 18.80
N SER A 665 41.45 17.74 19.98
CA SER A 665 41.65 17.07 21.28
C SER A 665 40.49 17.32 22.26
N ALA A 666 40.32 16.42 23.22
CA ALA A 666 39.40 16.63 24.35
C ALA A 666 39.81 17.82 25.24
N ALA A 667 41.12 18.08 25.36
CA ALA A 667 41.64 19.21 26.12
C ALA A 667 41.27 20.58 25.51
N GLU A 668 41.18 20.68 24.18
CA GLU A 668 40.66 21.87 23.50
C GLU A 668 39.18 22.08 23.77
N LEU A 669 38.39 21.00 23.73
CA LEU A 669 36.97 21.03 24.06
C LEU A 669 36.71 21.59 25.47
N GLY A 670 37.54 21.21 26.44
CA GLY A 670 37.46 21.71 27.82
C GLY A 670 37.87 23.18 28.01
N LYS A 671 38.53 23.80 27.02
CA LYS A 671 38.88 25.23 27.06
C LYS A 671 37.76 26.13 26.51
N LEU A 672 36.81 25.56 25.79
CA LEU A 672 35.67 26.30 25.24
C LEU A 672 34.75 26.79 26.34
N GLY A 673 34.31 28.05 26.23
CA GLY A 673 33.22 28.56 27.06
C GLY A 673 31.90 27.84 26.75
N GLU A 674 30.93 27.93 27.66
CA GLU A 674 29.60 27.30 27.52
C GLU A 674 28.93 27.67 26.19
N GLN A 675 28.92 28.95 25.83
CA GLN A 675 28.33 29.42 24.56
C GLN A 675 29.04 28.89 23.30
N GLU A 676 30.38 28.75 23.35
CA GLU A 676 31.16 28.22 22.22
C GLU A 676 30.89 26.71 22.06
N ARG A 677 30.70 26.01 23.19
CA ARG A 677 30.36 24.59 23.21
C ARG A 677 28.94 24.34 22.70
N ASP A 678 27.96 25.13 23.12
CA ASP A 678 26.59 25.04 22.61
C ASP A 678 26.55 25.23 21.08
N LEU A 679 27.33 26.21 20.58
CA LEU A 679 27.46 26.43 19.15
C LEU A 679 28.11 25.24 18.44
N LEU A 680 29.17 24.66 19.02
CA LEU A 680 29.81 23.47 18.49
C LEU A 680 28.85 22.28 18.45
N ILE A 681 28.10 22.03 19.52
CA ILE A 681 27.08 20.97 19.61
C ILE A 681 26.05 21.15 18.47
N ALA A 682 25.54 22.37 18.28
CA ALA A 682 24.58 22.66 17.21
C ALA A 682 25.15 22.42 15.80
N LYS A 683 26.45 22.71 15.60
CA LYS A 683 27.11 22.43 14.31
C LYS A 683 27.37 20.95 14.09
N VAL A 684 27.84 20.22 15.11
CA VAL A 684 28.03 18.76 15.06
C VAL A 684 26.70 18.07 14.78
N PHE A 685 25.65 18.44 15.53
CA PHE A 685 24.30 17.95 15.31
C PHE A 685 23.84 18.19 13.88
N ARG A 686 23.95 19.44 13.38
CA ARG A 686 23.56 19.77 12.01
C ARG A 686 24.38 19.01 10.96
N SER A 687 25.68 18.80 11.19
CA SER A 687 26.52 18.01 10.28
C SER A 687 26.06 16.56 10.22
N LEU A 688 25.67 15.98 11.36
CA LEU A 688 25.17 14.62 11.42
C LEU A 688 23.78 14.49 10.79
N ASP A 689 22.86 15.39 11.14
CA ASP A 689 21.49 15.45 10.59
C ASP A 689 21.49 15.63 9.05
N GLN A 690 22.38 16.48 8.52
CA GLN A 690 22.53 16.65 7.07
C GLN A 690 23.20 15.45 6.39
N GLY A 691 24.14 14.80 7.08
CA GLY A 691 24.92 13.68 6.56
C GLY A 691 24.13 12.37 6.55
N PHE A 692 23.38 12.13 7.63
CA PHE A 692 22.81 10.84 7.98
C PHE A 692 21.35 11.01 8.39
N PRO A 693 20.39 10.46 7.61
CA PRO A 693 18.99 10.45 8.01
C PRO A 693 18.84 9.45 9.16
N TYR A 694 18.91 9.92 10.40
CA TYR A 694 18.56 9.10 11.54
C TYR A 694 17.47 9.83 12.30
N GLU A 695 16.25 9.29 12.28
CA GLU A 695 15.07 9.92 12.89
C GLU A 695 15.20 10.11 14.41
N THR A 696 16.23 9.52 15.03
CA THR A 696 16.52 9.66 16.47
C THR A 696 17.83 10.41 16.76
N PHE A 697 18.35 11.22 15.83
CA PHE A 697 19.30 12.28 16.21
C PHE A 697 18.57 13.24 17.16
N ASP A 698 18.68 12.99 18.46
CA ASP A 698 18.26 13.91 19.50
C ASP A 698 19.43 14.85 19.80
N PHE A 699 19.19 16.14 19.65
CA PHE A 699 20.12 17.19 20.00
C PHE A 699 20.67 17.03 21.43
N LEU A 700 19.83 16.60 22.37
CA LEU A 700 20.21 16.39 23.77
C LEU A 700 21.20 15.22 23.93
N ILE A 701 21.09 14.18 23.13
CA ILE A 701 22.02 13.05 23.16
C ILE A 701 23.39 13.49 22.64
N VAL A 702 23.42 14.23 21.53
CA VAL A 702 24.67 14.80 20.98
C VAL A 702 25.29 15.78 21.97
N ALA A 703 24.49 16.63 22.60
CA ALA A 703 24.94 17.56 23.64
C ALA A 703 25.58 16.82 24.82
N ALA A 704 24.87 15.85 25.39
CA ALA A 704 25.36 15.05 26.51
C ALA A 704 26.67 14.32 26.18
N TRP A 705 26.82 13.85 24.93
CA TRP A 705 28.05 13.23 24.48
C TRP A 705 29.22 14.20 24.33
N VAL A 706 29.01 15.36 23.71
CA VAL A 706 30.06 16.40 23.61
C VAL A 706 30.50 16.83 25.00
N ASP A 707 29.57 17.03 25.93
CA ASP A 707 29.91 17.36 27.31
C ASP A 707 30.67 16.23 28.02
N SER A 708 30.35 14.97 27.73
CA SER A 708 31.04 13.81 28.31
C SER A 708 32.47 13.62 27.77
N LEU A 709 32.83 14.26 26.65
CA LEU A 709 34.20 14.25 26.14
C LEU A 709 35.14 15.19 26.90
N VAL A 710 34.59 16.19 27.60
CA VAL A 710 35.36 17.18 28.35
C VAL A 710 36.09 16.49 29.51
N PRO A 711 37.43 16.66 29.64
CA PRO A 711 38.26 16.01 30.66
C PRO A 711 37.89 16.29 32.12
#